data_AF-A0A2D9UF66-F1
#
_entry.id   AF-A0A2D9UF66-F1
#
_cell.length_a   1.000
_cell.length_b   1.000
_cell.length_c   1.000
_cell.angle_alpha   90.00
_cell.angle_beta   90.00
_cell.angle_gamma   90.00
#
_symmetry.space_group_name_H-M   'P 1'
#
loop_
_entity.id
_entity.type
_entity.pdbx_description
1 polymer ?
#
loop_
_entity_poly.entity_id
_entity_poly.type
_entity_poly.pdbx_seq_one_letter_code
_entity_poly.pdbx_strand_id
1 'polypeptide(L)'
;MQQQLILKKEGMLDQVSDPLHGSYYIEKITNQIDGELKINTSLKDVVKNNTWATIEGITLKNKYYKSDIINTPHLKYGAGTPPFTRGPYASMYCERKWTIRQYAGYSTAEESNKFYRKNLLAGQTGLSIAFDLPTHRGYDSNHERVFGDVGKAGVAIDTIDDMEILFNEIDLKNLSVSMTMNGAVIPILAFFIAIAEKKGVSKKHLQGTIQNDILKEFMVRNTYIYPPKNSMRIIRDIFKFTSKNMPKFNSISVSGYHMLEAGASADIELAYTLCDGLEYVRNGIKAGLKIDEFAPRLSFFWGIGMNFFMEIAKMRAARILWAEMIAPFKPKNPKSLMLRSHCQTSGWSLTKQTPENNITRTTLEALAAVIGGTQSLHTNALDEAIALPTNESAKIARDTQLFLQNETDICKAIDPFGGSYYLEFLTNELKEKAKKHIDEIEKIGGMVKAIELGVPKLRIESSAIKRQSQIDSGKNLIIGVNCYQQNEKNQIKILEIDNKKVQKNQIKRLNKIKQDRNNSKIQKILKQISEACNDESKNLLALAIEAAKAKATIGEISTAMEKKFSRYTAKTTINSGIYAMENMNNEKFIQAQSLTEIFDKKHGRRPRILAAKIGQDGHDRGIKIIATSFSDIGFDVDIAPLFQTPKEIAKQAIENDTHIIGISSLAGGHKTLIPALIKELKKYKRQDIMIIAGGVIPEKDYEHLLKEGVKQIFGPGTIVIDAAIQILNELLET
;
A
#
# COMPACT_ATOMS: atom_id res chain seq x y z
N MET A 1 -16.85 -24.89 -5.58
CA MET A 1 -16.55 -24.59 -7.01
C MET A 1 -15.82 -23.25 -7.18
N GLN A 2 -16.34 -22.11 -6.70
CA GLN A 2 -15.69 -20.80 -6.86
C GLN A 2 -14.24 -20.75 -6.35
N GLN A 3 -13.95 -21.31 -5.16
CA GLN A 3 -12.58 -21.34 -4.63
C GLN A 3 -11.57 -22.04 -5.56
N GLN A 4 -11.96 -23.13 -6.23
CA GLN A 4 -11.10 -23.81 -7.22
C GLN A 4 -10.89 -22.94 -8.47
N LEU A 5 -11.91 -22.19 -8.88
CA LEU A 5 -11.78 -21.24 -9.99
C LEU A 5 -10.86 -20.08 -9.64
N ILE A 6 -10.89 -19.58 -8.40
CA ILE A 6 -9.96 -18.56 -7.90
C ILE A 6 -8.52 -19.08 -8.02
N LEU A 7 -8.25 -20.28 -7.49
CA LEU A 7 -6.92 -20.89 -7.57
C LEU A 7 -6.43 -21.04 -9.01
N LYS A 8 -7.29 -21.54 -9.91
CA LYS A 8 -6.92 -21.77 -11.31
C LYS A 8 -6.75 -20.46 -12.10
N LYS A 9 -7.79 -19.62 -12.11
CA LYS A 9 -7.93 -18.47 -13.01
C LYS A 9 -7.32 -17.19 -12.47
N GLU A 10 -7.59 -16.83 -11.22
CA GLU A 10 -6.97 -15.64 -10.61
C GLU A 10 -5.53 -15.95 -10.17
N GLY A 11 -5.33 -17.15 -9.61
CA GLY A 11 -4.04 -17.66 -9.16
C GLY A 11 -3.03 -17.97 -10.27
N MET A 12 -3.50 -18.04 -11.52
CA MET A 12 -2.73 -18.43 -12.71
C MET A 12 -2.06 -19.81 -12.58
N LEU A 13 -2.64 -20.72 -11.78
CA LEU A 13 -2.07 -22.04 -11.53
C LEU A 13 -2.32 -23.03 -12.67
N ASP A 14 -3.21 -22.73 -13.62
CA ASP A 14 -3.52 -23.58 -14.78
C ASP A 14 -2.78 -23.19 -16.08
N GLN A 15 -1.86 -22.22 -16.00
CA GLN A 15 -1.15 -21.69 -17.18
C GLN A 15 0.04 -22.56 -17.61
N VAL A 16 0.67 -23.26 -16.66
CA VAL A 16 1.83 -24.15 -16.90
C VAL A 16 1.46 -25.54 -16.40
N SER A 17 1.60 -26.56 -17.26
CA SER A 17 1.12 -27.93 -16.97
C SER A 17 1.91 -28.63 -15.87
N ASP A 18 3.23 -28.40 -15.83
CA ASP A 18 4.13 -28.92 -14.80
C ASP A 18 5.07 -27.78 -14.34
N PRO A 19 4.59 -26.90 -13.44
CA PRO A 19 5.35 -25.74 -13.01
C PRO A 19 6.49 -26.08 -12.05
N LEU A 20 6.54 -27.31 -11.52
CA LEU A 20 7.55 -27.72 -10.53
C LEU A 20 8.60 -28.67 -11.10
N HIS A 21 8.49 -29.07 -12.36
CA HIS A 21 9.51 -29.84 -13.09
C HIS A 21 10.91 -29.26 -12.88
N GLY A 22 11.82 -30.08 -12.39
CA GLY A 22 13.21 -29.72 -12.09
C GLY A 22 13.45 -29.16 -10.68
N SER A 23 12.42 -28.98 -9.85
CA SER A 23 12.58 -28.54 -8.45
C SER A 23 13.45 -29.53 -7.66
N TYR A 24 14.51 -29.03 -7.03
CA TYR A 24 15.46 -29.89 -6.33
C TYR A 24 14.83 -30.65 -5.15
N TYR A 25 13.86 -30.04 -4.48
CA TYR A 25 13.23 -30.63 -3.29
C TYR A 25 12.08 -31.55 -3.68
N ILE A 26 11.18 -31.07 -4.54
CA ILE A 26 9.98 -31.82 -4.94
C ILE A 26 10.36 -33.07 -5.74
N GLU A 27 11.24 -32.94 -6.74
CA GLU A 27 11.71 -34.09 -7.53
C GLU A 27 12.40 -35.12 -6.66
N LYS A 28 13.18 -34.69 -5.66
CA LYS A 28 13.85 -35.62 -4.74
C LYS A 28 12.84 -36.44 -3.93
N ILE A 29 11.77 -35.80 -3.43
CA ILE A 29 10.72 -36.49 -2.68
C ILE A 29 9.93 -37.43 -3.59
N THR A 30 9.53 -36.96 -4.78
CA THR A 30 8.80 -37.78 -5.77
C THR A 30 9.60 -39.03 -6.13
N ASN A 31 10.89 -38.88 -6.47
CA ASN A 31 11.76 -40.01 -6.80
C ASN A 31 11.97 -40.98 -5.63
N GLN A 32 11.91 -40.51 -4.37
CA GLN A 32 11.99 -41.38 -3.19
C GLN A 32 10.70 -42.17 -2.96
N ILE A 33 9.54 -41.61 -3.31
CA ILE A 33 8.23 -42.28 -3.22
C ILE A 33 8.08 -43.30 -4.34
N ASP A 34 8.50 -42.95 -5.56
CA ASP A 34 8.23 -43.73 -6.79
C ASP A 34 9.09 -44.99 -6.97
N GLY A 35 10.10 -45.25 -6.10
CA GLY A 35 10.92 -46.47 -6.07
C GLY A 35 11.08 -47.23 -7.40
N GLU A 36 12.14 -46.96 -8.18
CA GLU A 36 12.51 -47.67 -9.44
C GLU A 36 11.35 -48.05 -10.40
N LEU A 37 10.24 -47.32 -10.45
CA LEU A 37 9.19 -47.58 -11.46
C LEU A 37 9.63 -47.11 -12.85
N LYS A 38 10.21 -48.03 -13.63
CA LYS A 38 10.43 -47.90 -15.08
C LYS A 38 9.14 -48.18 -15.85
N ILE A 39 8.12 -47.34 -15.68
CA ILE A 39 6.95 -47.37 -16.57
C ILE A 39 7.24 -46.42 -17.75
N ASN A 40 7.59 -47.01 -18.89
CA ASN A 40 7.80 -46.27 -20.12
C ASN A 40 6.46 -46.11 -20.86
N THR A 41 5.70 -45.08 -20.50
CA THR A 41 4.48 -44.70 -21.24
C THR A 41 4.75 -43.43 -22.02
N SER A 42 5.26 -43.57 -23.25
CA SER A 42 5.24 -42.48 -24.22
C SER A 42 3.82 -42.31 -24.75
N LEU A 43 2.99 -41.57 -24.03
CA LEU A 43 1.84 -40.94 -24.67
C LEU A 43 2.41 -39.88 -25.62
N LYS A 44 2.08 -40.00 -26.91
CA LYS A 44 2.38 -38.94 -27.89
C LYS A 44 1.58 -37.71 -27.48
N ASP A 45 2.18 -36.85 -26.67
CA ASP A 45 1.59 -35.56 -26.33
C ASP A 45 1.51 -34.72 -27.61
N VAL A 46 0.30 -34.59 -28.17
CA VAL A 46 0.00 -33.55 -29.16
C VAL A 46 -0.10 -32.24 -28.39
N VAL A 47 1.06 -31.68 -28.02
CA VAL A 47 1.12 -30.40 -27.31
C VAL A 47 0.88 -29.28 -28.30
N LYS A 48 -0.25 -28.58 -28.20
CA LYS A 48 -0.37 -27.24 -28.79
C LYS A 48 0.59 -26.33 -28.02
N ASN A 49 1.58 -25.76 -28.70
CA ASN A 49 2.44 -24.70 -28.17
C ASN A 49 1.63 -23.41 -28.01
N ASN A 50 0.87 -23.33 -26.92
CA ASN A 50 0.19 -22.11 -26.55
C ASN A 50 1.13 -21.25 -25.71
N THR A 51 1.20 -19.97 -26.04
CA THR A 51 1.92 -18.96 -25.26
C THR A 51 0.94 -17.92 -24.73
N TRP A 52 1.20 -17.41 -23.54
CA TRP A 52 0.41 -16.36 -22.91
C TRP A 52 1.32 -15.20 -22.50
N ALA A 53 0.88 -13.95 -22.70
CA ALA A 53 1.62 -12.77 -22.28
C ALA A 53 1.10 -12.24 -20.94
N THR A 54 1.99 -12.07 -19.96
CA THR A 54 1.64 -11.46 -18.67
C THR A 54 1.52 -9.93 -18.78
N ILE A 55 1.00 -9.27 -17.74
CA ILE A 55 0.90 -7.79 -17.71
C ILE A 55 2.28 -7.12 -17.64
N GLU A 56 3.28 -7.79 -17.06
CA GLU A 56 4.72 -7.44 -17.09
C GLU A 56 5.31 -7.57 -18.52
N GLY A 57 4.54 -8.11 -19.46
CA GLY A 57 4.97 -8.39 -20.83
C GLY A 57 6.00 -9.50 -20.92
N ILE A 58 5.89 -10.52 -20.06
CA ILE A 58 6.67 -11.76 -20.15
C ILE A 58 5.83 -12.80 -20.88
N THR A 59 6.39 -13.43 -21.91
CA THR A 59 5.69 -14.50 -22.65
C THR A 59 5.96 -15.84 -21.98
N LEU A 60 4.92 -16.47 -21.47
CA LEU A 60 4.98 -17.77 -20.81
C LEU A 60 4.64 -18.91 -21.78
N LYS A 61 5.43 -19.98 -21.71
CA LYS A 61 5.14 -21.28 -22.33
C LYS A 61 4.22 -22.10 -21.41
N ASN A 62 3.47 -23.03 -21.98
CA ASN A 62 2.68 -23.99 -21.22
C ASN A 62 3.52 -25.12 -20.56
N LYS A 63 4.79 -25.30 -20.95
CA LYS A 63 5.74 -26.25 -20.35
C LYS A 63 7.18 -25.73 -20.45
N TYR A 64 7.98 -26.07 -19.45
CA TYR A 64 9.39 -25.67 -19.35
C TYR A 64 10.30 -26.88 -19.13
N TYR A 65 11.52 -26.76 -19.63
CA TYR A 65 12.54 -27.80 -19.63
C TYR A 65 13.89 -27.22 -19.17
N LYS A 66 14.84 -28.13 -18.89
CA LYS A 66 16.20 -27.76 -18.51
C LYS A 66 16.87 -26.80 -19.52
N SER A 67 16.53 -26.90 -20.81
CA SER A 67 17.01 -26.01 -21.86
C SER A 67 16.65 -24.54 -21.64
N ASP A 68 15.52 -24.26 -20.98
CA ASP A 68 15.04 -22.90 -20.75
C ASP A 68 15.84 -22.15 -19.66
N ILE A 69 16.69 -22.85 -18.91
CA ILE A 69 17.45 -22.29 -17.78
C ILE A 69 18.97 -22.50 -17.90
N ILE A 70 19.49 -22.91 -19.06
CA ILE A 70 20.92 -23.19 -19.26
C ILE A 70 21.80 -21.98 -18.90
N ASN A 71 21.33 -20.77 -19.22
CA ASN A 71 22.09 -19.53 -19.06
C ASN A 71 21.69 -18.74 -17.81
N THR A 72 21.12 -19.39 -16.79
CA THR A 72 20.60 -18.72 -15.59
C THR A 72 21.66 -18.65 -14.48
N PRO A 73 22.32 -17.50 -14.25
CA PRO A 73 23.50 -17.44 -13.38
C PRO A 73 23.20 -17.68 -11.89
N HIS A 74 21.97 -17.37 -11.46
CA HIS A 74 21.59 -17.43 -10.05
C HIS A 74 21.42 -18.86 -9.50
N LEU A 75 21.40 -19.88 -10.37
CA LEU A 75 21.31 -21.29 -9.96
C LEU A 75 22.48 -21.77 -9.10
N LYS A 76 23.62 -21.06 -9.16
CA LYS A 76 24.85 -21.42 -8.44
C LYS A 76 24.83 -21.06 -6.95
N TYR A 77 23.78 -20.39 -6.47
CA TYR A 77 23.75 -19.80 -5.14
C TYR A 77 22.68 -20.43 -4.23
N GLY A 78 23.06 -20.68 -2.97
CA GLY A 78 22.17 -21.15 -1.92
C GLY A 78 21.53 -20.00 -1.12
N ALA A 79 20.82 -20.36 -0.04
CA ALA A 79 20.32 -19.40 0.93
C ALA A 79 21.43 -18.95 1.90
N GLY A 80 21.33 -17.74 2.44
CA GLY A 80 22.30 -17.20 3.41
C GLY A 80 23.62 -16.70 2.82
N THR A 81 23.85 -16.85 1.52
CA THR A 81 25.04 -16.35 0.82
C THR A 81 24.62 -15.38 -0.29
N PRO A 82 25.31 -14.23 -0.48
CA PRO A 82 25.07 -13.35 -1.62
C PRO A 82 25.09 -14.13 -2.96
N PRO A 83 24.15 -13.88 -3.87
CA PRO A 83 23.18 -12.78 -3.91
C PRO A 83 21.82 -13.14 -3.25
N PHE A 84 21.81 -14.11 -2.34
CA PHE A 84 20.67 -14.48 -1.48
C PHE A 84 19.41 -14.94 -2.23
N THR A 85 19.52 -15.44 -3.46
CA THR A 85 18.39 -15.86 -4.29
C THR A 85 17.40 -16.75 -3.55
N ARG A 86 17.89 -17.77 -2.84
CA ARG A 86 17.06 -18.76 -2.13
C ARG A 86 16.70 -18.36 -0.69
N GLY A 87 17.04 -17.14 -0.28
CA GLY A 87 16.68 -16.59 1.03
C GLY A 87 17.84 -15.87 1.73
N PRO A 88 17.55 -14.85 2.56
CA PRO A 88 18.58 -14.08 3.26
C PRO A 88 19.30 -14.87 4.37
N TYR A 89 18.72 -15.94 4.90
CA TYR A 89 19.30 -16.74 6.00
C TYR A 89 19.53 -18.16 5.53
N ALA A 90 20.60 -18.81 6.02
CA ALA A 90 20.96 -20.16 5.57
C ALA A 90 19.90 -21.21 5.94
N SER A 91 19.32 -21.14 7.14
CA SER A 91 18.32 -22.09 7.63
C SER A 91 16.87 -21.70 7.29
N MET A 92 16.63 -20.45 6.86
CA MET A 92 15.29 -19.87 6.68
C MET A 92 14.29 -20.35 7.76
N TYR A 93 13.15 -20.91 7.37
CA TYR A 93 12.10 -21.32 8.29
C TYR A 93 12.32 -22.67 8.95
N CYS A 94 13.35 -23.44 8.52
CA CYS A 94 13.68 -24.71 9.15
C CYS A 94 14.14 -24.55 10.60
N GLU A 95 14.66 -23.37 10.94
CA GLU A 95 15.04 -23.00 12.30
C GLU A 95 14.10 -21.94 12.89
N ARG A 96 13.82 -20.85 12.14
CA ARG A 96 13.00 -19.74 12.62
C ARG A 96 11.94 -19.33 11.61
N LYS A 97 10.66 -19.57 11.96
CA LYS A 97 9.50 -19.15 11.18
C LYS A 97 9.45 -17.62 10.99
N TRP A 98 8.73 -17.17 9.96
CA TRP A 98 8.49 -15.73 9.77
C TRP A 98 7.69 -15.14 10.93
N THR A 99 7.80 -13.82 11.13
CA THR A 99 7.03 -13.13 12.17
C THR A 99 5.60 -12.91 11.67
N ILE A 100 4.60 -13.40 12.42
CA ILE A 100 3.19 -13.07 12.20
C ILE A 100 2.97 -11.64 12.66
N ARG A 101 2.78 -10.73 11.71
CA ARG A 101 2.72 -9.28 11.94
C ARG A 101 1.46 -8.71 11.30
N GLN A 102 0.34 -8.84 12.03
CA GLN A 102 -0.90 -8.19 11.63
C GLN A 102 -0.81 -6.68 11.86
N TYR A 103 -1.21 -5.94 10.83
CA TYR A 103 -1.37 -4.49 10.82
C TYR A 103 -2.74 -4.19 11.39
N ALA A 104 -2.76 -3.42 12.46
CA ALA A 104 -3.95 -3.19 13.24
C ALA A 104 -3.87 -1.84 13.95
N GLY A 105 -5.04 -1.35 14.34
CA GLY A 105 -5.21 -0.08 15.00
C GLY A 105 -6.40 0.63 14.38
N TYR A 106 -7.34 1.06 15.21
CA TYR A 106 -8.52 1.79 14.78
C TYR A 106 -9.12 2.55 15.95
N SER A 107 -9.90 3.61 15.66
CA SER A 107 -10.63 4.38 16.66
C SER A 107 -9.70 4.98 17.73
N THR A 108 -9.77 4.49 18.97
CA THR A 108 -9.04 5.03 20.13
C THR A 108 -7.81 4.20 20.49
N ALA A 109 -6.87 4.82 21.22
CA ALA A 109 -5.68 4.13 21.75
C ALA A 109 -6.06 2.99 22.71
N GLU A 110 -7.10 3.14 23.52
CA GLU A 110 -7.61 2.08 24.41
C GLU A 110 -8.12 0.86 23.65
N GLU A 111 -8.95 1.07 22.63
CA GLU A 111 -9.52 -0.02 21.83
C GLU A 111 -8.42 -0.74 21.05
N SER A 112 -7.49 0.03 20.47
CA SER A 112 -6.32 -0.51 19.78
C SER A 112 -5.42 -1.31 20.73
N ASN A 113 -5.13 -0.82 21.94
CA ASN A 113 -4.35 -1.55 22.95
C ASN A 113 -5.02 -2.89 23.33
N LYS A 114 -6.32 -2.87 23.61
CA LYS A 114 -7.09 -4.09 23.94
C LYS A 114 -7.01 -5.10 22.79
N PHE A 115 -7.12 -4.63 21.55
CA PHE A 115 -7.00 -5.47 20.36
C PHE A 115 -5.60 -6.09 20.22
N TYR A 116 -4.54 -5.29 20.40
CA TYR A 116 -3.15 -5.76 20.36
C TYR A 116 -2.89 -6.84 21.40
N ARG A 117 -3.26 -6.61 22.65
CA ARG A 117 -3.07 -7.57 23.74
C ARG A 117 -3.79 -8.88 23.46
N LYS A 118 -5.03 -8.82 22.97
CA LYS A 118 -5.80 -10.00 22.58
C LYS A 118 -5.09 -10.80 21.48
N ASN A 119 -4.55 -10.14 20.46
CA ASN A 119 -3.87 -10.84 19.38
C ASN A 119 -2.50 -11.41 19.76
N LEU A 120 -1.75 -10.71 20.62
CA LEU A 120 -0.49 -11.23 21.18
C LEU A 120 -0.73 -12.53 21.98
N LEU A 121 -1.76 -12.55 22.81
CA LEU A 121 -2.19 -13.76 23.54
C LEU A 121 -2.63 -14.88 22.59
N ALA A 122 -3.13 -14.54 21.40
CA ALA A 122 -3.60 -15.49 20.39
C ALA A 122 -2.52 -15.89 19.36
N GLY A 123 -1.24 -15.64 19.63
CA GLY A 123 -0.12 -16.12 18.80
C GLY A 123 0.48 -15.11 17.83
N GLN A 124 0.04 -13.84 17.82
CA GLN A 124 0.74 -12.78 17.11
C GLN A 124 2.10 -12.52 17.77
N THR A 125 3.19 -12.44 16.99
CA THR A 125 4.57 -12.39 17.52
C THR A 125 5.23 -11.01 17.38
N GLY A 126 4.60 -10.07 16.69
CA GLY A 126 5.03 -8.67 16.62
C GLY A 126 3.87 -7.74 16.32
N LEU A 127 3.94 -6.48 16.76
CA LEU A 127 2.89 -5.49 16.51
C LEU A 127 3.17 -4.70 15.23
N SER A 128 2.10 -4.26 14.56
CA SER A 128 2.20 -3.26 13.51
C SER A 128 1.06 -2.25 13.65
N ILE A 129 1.42 -1.00 13.89
CA ILE A 129 0.51 0.08 14.31
C ILE A 129 0.01 0.85 13.09
N ALA A 130 -1.31 0.90 12.93
CA ALA A 130 -2.01 1.71 11.94
C ALA A 130 -2.49 3.04 12.55
N PHE A 131 -2.10 4.16 11.95
CA PHE A 131 -2.47 5.50 12.40
C PHE A 131 -3.57 6.09 11.52
N ASP A 132 -4.38 7.00 12.07
CA ASP A 132 -5.35 7.73 11.26
C ASP A 132 -4.69 8.74 10.31
N LEU A 133 -5.43 9.15 9.27
CA LEU A 133 -4.92 10.08 8.25
C LEU A 133 -4.49 11.45 8.82
N PRO A 134 -5.18 12.02 9.83
CA PRO A 134 -4.73 13.24 10.51
C PRO A 134 -3.35 13.08 11.14
N THR A 135 -3.13 12.00 11.89
CA THR A 135 -1.83 11.67 12.49
C THR A 135 -0.76 11.53 11.41
N HIS A 136 -1.06 10.81 10.33
CA HIS A 136 -0.16 10.64 9.18
C HIS A 136 0.33 11.98 8.60
N ARG A 137 -0.57 12.96 8.50
CA ARG A 137 -0.31 14.27 7.89
C ARG A 137 0.04 15.37 8.91
N GLY A 138 0.33 14.98 10.15
CA GLY A 138 0.84 15.85 11.20
C GLY A 138 -0.17 16.88 11.67
N TYR A 139 -1.44 16.49 11.80
CA TYR A 139 -2.50 17.31 12.34
C TYR A 139 -2.96 16.77 13.70
N ASP A 140 -3.26 17.69 14.61
CA ASP A 140 -4.00 17.37 15.84
C ASP A 140 -5.48 17.10 15.48
N SER A 141 -6.15 16.27 16.28
CA SER A 141 -7.55 15.87 16.11
C SER A 141 -8.57 17.01 16.17
N ASN A 142 -8.16 18.19 16.64
CA ASN A 142 -8.98 19.41 16.69
C ASN A 142 -8.80 20.34 15.47
N HIS A 143 -7.94 19.97 14.50
CA HIS A 143 -7.68 20.80 13.34
C HIS A 143 -8.88 20.84 12.38
N GLU A 144 -9.19 22.01 11.81
CA GLU A 144 -10.40 22.21 10.98
C GLU A 144 -10.43 21.34 9.71
N ARG A 145 -9.27 20.97 9.17
CA ARG A 145 -9.15 20.16 7.94
C ARG A 145 -9.37 18.66 8.14
N VAL A 146 -9.59 18.19 9.37
CA VAL A 146 -9.56 16.74 9.68
C VAL A 146 -10.80 16.20 10.38
N PHE A 147 -11.85 17.00 10.54
CA PHE A 147 -13.04 16.63 11.34
C PHE A 147 -13.79 15.39 10.86
N GLY A 148 -13.66 15.03 9.57
CA GLY A 148 -14.23 13.80 9.00
C GLY A 148 -13.36 12.55 9.17
N ASP A 149 -12.09 12.71 9.55
CA ASP A 149 -11.05 11.69 9.37
C ASP A 149 -10.50 11.11 10.68
N VAL A 150 -10.74 11.78 11.82
CA VAL A 150 -10.20 11.38 13.14
C VAL A 150 -10.66 9.97 13.51
N GLY A 151 -9.70 9.08 13.76
CA GLY A 151 -9.89 7.69 14.17
C GLY A 151 -10.49 6.76 13.11
N LYS A 152 -10.75 7.21 11.88
CA LYS A 152 -11.43 6.42 10.84
C LYS A 152 -10.54 5.35 10.21
N ALA A 153 -9.32 5.71 9.84
CA ALA A 153 -8.38 4.83 9.12
C ALA A 153 -7.37 4.13 10.04
N GLY A 154 -7.33 4.49 11.32
CA GLY A 154 -6.36 4.01 12.27
C GLY A 154 -6.53 4.65 13.64
N VAL A 155 -5.57 4.46 14.53
CA VAL A 155 -5.57 5.10 15.85
C VAL A 155 -5.21 6.58 15.73
N ALA A 156 -5.97 7.44 16.42
CA ALA A 156 -5.65 8.86 16.57
C ALA A 156 -4.55 9.07 17.63
N ILE A 157 -3.45 9.75 17.28
CA ILE A 157 -2.34 10.06 18.18
C ILE A 157 -2.02 11.54 18.09
N ASP A 158 -2.35 12.30 19.12
CA ASP A 158 -2.04 13.72 19.19
C ASP A 158 -0.80 14.01 20.05
N THR A 159 -0.55 13.18 21.07
CA THR A 159 0.49 13.42 22.07
C THR A 159 1.18 12.13 22.53
N ILE A 160 2.23 12.28 23.35
CA ILE A 160 2.87 11.15 24.04
C ILE A 160 1.90 10.39 24.96
N ASP A 161 0.87 11.05 25.50
CA ASP A 161 -0.08 10.42 26.42
C ASP A 161 -0.97 9.40 25.68
N ASP A 162 -1.32 9.64 24.40
CA ASP A 162 -2.03 8.66 23.57
C ASP A 162 -1.15 7.43 23.29
N MET A 163 0.15 7.64 23.07
CA MET A 163 1.12 6.58 22.86
C MET A 163 1.37 5.75 24.14
N GLU A 164 1.27 6.40 25.31
CA GLU A 164 1.31 5.72 26.62
C GLU A 164 0.14 4.77 26.81
N ILE A 165 -1.07 5.21 26.47
CA ILE A 165 -2.28 4.38 26.49
C ILE A 165 -2.13 3.22 25.51
N LEU A 166 -1.66 3.51 24.28
CA LEU A 166 -1.50 2.52 23.21
C LEU A 166 -0.59 1.36 23.63
N PHE A 167 0.48 1.64 24.38
CA PHE A 167 1.45 0.66 24.87
C PHE A 167 1.29 0.34 26.36
N ASN A 168 0.12 0.61 26.95
CA ASN A 168 -0.14 0.18 28.32
C ASN A 168 -0.07 -1.35 28.41
N GLU A 169 0.62 -1.87 29.44
CA GLU A 169 0.81 -3.32 29.65
C GLU A 169 1.42 -4.09 28.46
N ILE A 170 2.17 -3.40 27.58
CA ILE A 170 2.93 -4.02 26.48
C ILE A 170 4.44 -3.90 26.76
N ASP A 171 5.14 -5.02 26.72
CA ASP A 171 6.59 -5.10 26.96
C ASP A 171 7.41 -4.64 25.74
N LEU A 172 7.72 -3.35 25.69
CA LEU A 172 8.52 -2.74 24.63
C LEU A 172 10.01 -3.19 24.61
N LYS A 173 10.50 -3.88 25.65
CA LYS A 173 11.89 -4.35 25.70
C LYS A 173 12.10 -5.58 24.80
N ASN A 174 11.10 -6.47 24.78
CA ASN A 174 11.19 -7.75 24.09
C ASN A 174 10.32 -7.85 22.83
N LEU A 175 9.33 -6.96 22.68
CA LEU A 175 8.42 -6.99 21.55
C LEU A 175 8.94 -6.15 20.37
N SER A 176 8.82 -6.70 19.14
CA SER A 176 9.11 -5.96 17.92
C SER A 176 7.89 -5.14 17.46
N VAL A 177 8.00 -3.81 17.50
CA VAL A 177 6.92 -2.89 17.10
C VAL A 177 7.22 -2.27 15.73
N SER A 178 6.34 -2.52 14.76
CA SER A 178 6.35 -1.85 13.46
C SER A 178 5.38 -0.67 13.48
N MET A 179 5.77 0.47 12.91
CA MET A 179 4.95 1.68 12.82
C MET A 179 4.90 2.13 11.36
N THR A 180 3.71 2.11 10.77
CA THR A 180 3.50 2.53 9.38
C THR A 180 3.30 4.04 9.34
N MET A 181 4.38 4.80 9.50
CA MET A 181 4.36 6.26 9.52
C MET A 181 5.48 6.84 8.64
N ASN A 182 5.16 7.92 7.90
CA ASN A 182 6.07 8.57 6.95
C ASN A 182 6.02 10.10 7.04
N GLY A 183 4.85 10.72 6.81
CA GLY A 183 4.70 12.18 6.85
C GLY A 183 5.09 12.77 8.20
N ALA A 184 4.36 12.39 9.26
CA ALA A 184 4.64 12.80 10.64
C ALA A 184 5.64 11.86 11.36
N VAL A 185 6.65 11.35 10.65
CA VAL A 185 7.59 10.36 11.19
C VAL A 185 8.39 10.88 12.39
N ILE A 186 8.79 12.16 12.39
CA ILE A 186 9.56 12.77 13.48
C ILE A 186 8.80 12.74 14.81
N PRO A 187 7.60 13.33 14.94
CA PRO A 187 6.87 13.32 16.22
C PRO A 187 6.47 11.90 16.64
N ILE A 188 6.04 11.02 15.72
CA ILE A 188 5.62 9.67 16.08
C ILE A 188 6.77 8.82 16.59
N LEU A 189 7.93 8.85 15.93
CA LEU A 189 9.10 8.13 16.40
C LEU A 189 9.63 8.72 17.72
N ALA A 190 9.52 10.05 17.90
CA ALA A 190 9.85 10.70 19.16
C ALA A 190 8.92 10.26 20.30
N PHE A 191 7.61 10.16 20.08
CA PHE A 191 6.64 9.66 21.06
C PHE A 191 6.96 8.22 21.46
N PHE A 192 7.25 7.35 20.48
CA PHE A 192 7.63 5.95 20.74
C PHE A 192 8.92 5.83 21.57
N ILE A 193 9.94 6.63 21.27
CA ILE A 193 11.19 6.62 22.03
C ILE A 193 10.96 7.18 23.45
N ALA A 194 10.21 8.27 23.58
CA ALA A 194 9.97 8.91 24.86
C ALA A 194 9.14 8.02 25.80
N ILE A 195 8.13 7.29 25.28
CA ILE A 195 7.36 6.35 26.11
C ILE A 195 8.18 5.13 26.53
N ALA A 196 9.06 4.64 25.66
CA ALA A 196 9.99 3.57 26.02
C ALA A 196 10.92 3.99 27.17
N GLU A 197 11.50 5.20 27.09
CA GLU A 197 12.34 5.75 28.16
C GLU A 197 11.56 5.96 29.46
N LYS A 198 10.32 6.45 29.38
CA LYS A 198 9.43 6.60 30.53
C LYS A 198 9.15 5.26 31.22
N LYS A 199 9.08 4.16 30.45
CA LYS A 199 8.94 2.78 30.94
C LYS A 199 10.27 2.11 31.34
N GLY A 200 11.38 2.85 31.39
CA GLY A 200 12.70 2.32 31.76
C GLY A 200 13.37 1.45 30.68
N VAL A 201 12.89 1.48 29.43
CA VAL A 201 13.47 0.74 28.30
C VAL A 201 14.49 1.61 27.58
N SER A 202 15.77 1.22 27.64
CA SER A 202 16.84 1.88 26.91
C SER A 202 16.64 1.78 25.39
N LYS A 203 16.96 2.86 24.65
CA LYS A 203 16.90 2.93 23.18
C LYS A 203 17.60 1.74 22.48
N LYS A 204 18.66 1.20 23.09
CA LYS A 204 19.43 0.06 22.55
C LYS A 204 18.64 -1.25 22.51
N HIS A 205 17.60 -1.37 23.34
CA HIS A 205 16.73 -2.55 23.39
C HIS A 205 15.54 -2.46 22.45
N LEU A 206 15.23 -1.27 21.91
CA LEU A 206 14.06 -1.12 21.03
C LEU A 206 14.24 -1.89 19.73
N GLN A 207 13.33 -2.82 19.50
CA GLN A 207 13.25 -3.66 18.30
C GLN A 207 12.00 -3.28 17.55
N GLY A 208 12.09 -3.14 16.23
CA GLY A 208 10.97 -2.63 15.48
C GLY A 208 11.37 -2.06 14.14
N THR A 209 10.37 -1.47 13.48
CA THR A 209 10.52 -0.82 12.19
C THR A 209 9.68 0.45 12.17
N ILE A 210 10.22 1.53 11.62
CA ILE A 210 9.44 2.68 11.18
C ILE A 210 9.41 2.66 9.65
N GLN A 211 8.25 2.89 9.02
CA GLN A 211 8.19 2.81 7.56
C GLN A 211 9.09 3.85 6.90
N ASN A 212 8.95 5.14 7.27
CA ASN A 212 9.89 6.22 6.95
C ASN A 212 10.33 6.29 5.47
N ASP A 213 9.45 5.90 4.56
CA ASP A 213 9.69 5.87 3.12
C ASP A 213 8.86 6.97 2.49
N ILE A 214 9.46 8.13 2.23
CA ILE A 214 8.74 9.29 1.70
C ILE A 214 8.64 9.29 0.17
N LEU A 215 9.56 8.63 -0.54
CA LEU A 215 9.56 8.63 -2.01
C LEU A 215 8.28 7.99 -2.56
N LYS A 216 7.88 6.85 -2.02
CA LYS A 216 6.58 6.23 -2.33
C LYS A 216 5.35 7.04 -1.88
N GLU A 217 5.49 7.95 -0.92
CA GLU A 217 4.40 8.87 -0.57
C GLU A 217 4.11 9.85 -1.71
N PHE A 218 5.14 10.36 -2.38
CA PHE A 218 4.96 11.25 -3.53
C PHE A 218 4.48 10.52 -4.78
N MET A 219 4.80 9.23 -4.91
CA MET A 219 4.36 8.43 -6.06
C MET A 219 2.90 8.00 -5.94
N VAL A 220 2.50 7.39 -4.82
CA VAL A 220 1.25 6.61 -4.75
C VAL A 220 0.48 6.69 -3.45
N ARG A 221 1.10 7.07 -2.32
CA ARG A 221 0.44 6.95 -1.00
C ARG A 221 -0.09 8.24 -0.40
N ASN A 222 0.43 9.39 -0.83
CA ASN A 222 -0.15 10.69 -0.57
C ASN A 222 -0.28 11.10 0.91
N THR A 223 0.53 10.57 1.83
CA THR A 223 0.57 11.03 3.24
C THR A 223 1.79 11.90 3.55
N TYR A 224 2.41 12.48 2.52
CA TYR A 224 3.49 13.46 2.68
C TYR A 224 3.00 14.73 3.39
N ILE A 225 3.96 15.42 4.02
CA ILE A 225 3.79 16.76 4.59
C ILE A 225 4.68 17.74 3.84
N TYR A 226 5.99 17.52 3.89
CA TYR A 226 7.00 18.46 3.38
C TYR A 226 7.48 18.10 1.96
N PRO A 227 8.02 19.07 1.20
CA PRO A 227 8.60 18.82 -0.13
C PRO A 227 9.73 17.78 -0.14
N PRO A 228 10.01 17.12 -1.28
CA PRO A 228 10.97 16.01 -1.38
C PRO A 228 12.33 16.28 -0.73
N LYS A 229 12.98 17.40 -1.03
CA LYS A 229 14.29 17.77 -0.48
C LYS A 229 14.29 17.81 1.06
N ASN A 230 13.26 18.42 1.65
CA ASN A 230 13.13 18.59 3.10
C ASN A 230 12.80 17.26 3.78
N SER A 231 11.96 16.45 3.13
CA SER A 231 11.65 15.11 3.62
C SER A 231 12.85 14.16 3.57
N MET A 232 13.71 14.26 2.56
CA MET A 232 14.97 13.49 2.53
C MET A 232 15.94 13.93 3.63
N ARG A 233 15.94 15.21 4.03
CA ARG A 233 16.68 15.66 5.22
C ARG A 233 16.20 14.95 6.48
N ILE A 234 14.88 14.82 6.67
CA ILE A 234 14.29 14.13 7.83
C ILE A 234 14.79 12.69 7.91
N ILE A 235 14.84 11.99 6.79
CA ILE A 235 15.34 10.60 6.71
C ILE A 235 16.82 10.52 7.12
N ARG A 236 17.67 11.47 6.65
CA ARG A 236 19.08 11.54 7.05
C ARG A 236 19.25 11.71 8.56
N ASP A 237 18.44 12.57 9.18
CA ASP A 237 18.46 12.78 10.64
C ASP A 237 18.05 11.51 11.40
N ILE A 238 17.03 10.80 10.91
CA ILE A 238 16.60 9.53 11.50
C ILE A 238 17.73 8.50 11.39
N PHE A 239 18.37 8.34 10.23
CA PHE A 239 19.48 7.40 10.04
C PHE A 239 20.66 7.70 10.96
N LYS A 240 21.08 8.98 11.06
CA LYS A 240 22.14 9.40 12.01
C LYS A 240 21.77 9.06 13.45
N PHE A 241 20.52 9.28 13.84
CA PHE A 241 20.09 9.02 15.22
C PHE A 241 20.00 7.53 15.53
N THR A 242 19.37 6.74 14.66
CA THR A 242 19.11 5.31 14.91
C THR A 242 20.37 4.46 14.82
N SER A 243 21.27 4.74 13.87
CA SER A 243 22.56 4.04 13.75
C SER A 243 23.39 4.16 15.04
N LYS A 244 23.37 5.34 15.68
CA LYS A 244 24.08 5.59 16.94
C LYS A 244 23.38 5.03 18.17
N ASN A 245 22.04 5.11 18.24
CA ASN A 245 21.30 4.93 19.49
C ASN A 245 20.39 3.69 19.54
N MET A 246 19.99 3.14 18.39
CA MET A 246 18.95 2.11 18.25
C MET A 246 19.39 0.97 17.31
N PRO A 247 20.48 0.24 17.64
CA PRO A 247 21.09 -0.75 16.74
C PRO A 247 20.21 -1.97 16.39
N LYS A 248 19.07 -2.16 17.05
CA LYS A 248 18.09 -3.22 16.77
C LYS A 248 16.84 -2.75 16.01
N PHE A 249 16.75 -1.45 15.72
CA PHE A 249 15.60 -0.85 15.06
C PHE A 249 15.87 -0.66 13.56
N ASN A 250 14.92 -1.06 12.73
CA ASN A 250 14.97 -0.84 11.29
C ASN A 250 14.46 0.58 11.01
N SER A 251 15.34 1.46 10.54
CA SER A 251 15.06 2.89 10.41
C SER A 251 14.25 3.26 9.16
N ILE A 252 13.99 2.29 8.30
CA ILE A 252 13.17 2.43 7.10
C ILE A 252 12.68 1.06 6.62
N SER A 253 11.50 1.06 6.02
CA SER A 253 10.92 -0.04 5.28
C SER A 253 10.65 0.44 3.86
N VAL A 254 11.57 0.17 2.94
CA VAL A 254 11.48 0.56 1.52
C VAL A 254 10.37 -0.24 0.85
N SER A 255 9.33 0.43 0.36
CA SER A 255 8.01 -0.19 0.22
C SER A 255 7.46 -0.20 -1.21
N GLY A 256 7.36 -1.40 -1.80
CA GLY A 256 6.67 -1.68 -3.05
C GLY A 256 5.18 -1.98 -2.91
N TYR A 257 4.71 -2.43 -1.73
CA TYR A 257 3.29 -2.76 -1.49
C TYR A 257 2.32 -1.72 -2.06
N HIS A 258 2.51 -0.45 -1.70
CA HIS A 258 1.63 0.64 -2.11
C HIS A 258 1.66 0.89 -3.63
N MET A 259 2.77 0.57 -4.30
CA MET A 259 2.87 0.67 -5.75
C MET A 259 2.04 -0.43 -6.43
N LEU A 260 2.09 -1.67 -5.92
CA LEU A 260 1.22 -2.76 -6.37
C LEU A 260 -0.26 -2.37 -6.22
N GLU A 261 -0.65 -1.87 -5.04
CA GLU A 261 -2.03 -1.46 -4.74
C GLU A 261 -2.50 -0.32 -5.66
N ALA A 262 -1.60 0.60 -6.01
CA ALA A 262 -1.86 1.67 -6.98
C ALA A 262 -1.94 1.19 -8.44
N GLY A 263 -1.49 -0.04 -8.72
CA GLY A 263 -1.64 -0.71 -10.01
C GLY A 263 -0.35 -1.06 -10.74
N ALA A 264 0.81 -0.96 -10.09
CA ALA A 264 2.07 -1.43 -10.66
C ALA A 264 1.99 -2.93 -11.01
N SER A 265 2.65 -3.32 -12.09
CA SER A 265 3.01 -4.72 -12.38
C SER A 265 4.24 -5.13 -11.56
N ALA A 266 4.52 -6.43 -11.47
CA ALA A 266 5.58 -6.94 -10.60
C ALA A 266 6.99 -6.39 -10.95
N ASP A 267 7.27 -6.17 -12.24
CA ASP A 267 8.53 -5.59 -12.73
C ASP A 267 8.68 -4.11 -12.35
N ILE A 268 7.59 -3.34 -12.40
CA ILE A 268 7.56 -1.93 -11.98
C ILE A 268 7.74 -1.82 -10.46
N GLU A 269 6.96 -2.58 -9.69
CA GLU A 269 7.07 -2.60 -8.21
C GLU A 269 8.50 -2.94 -7.79
N LEU A 270 9.07 -3.99 -8.39
CA LEU A 270 10.43 -4.44 -8.12
C LEU A 270 11.45 -3.35 -8.41
N ALA A 271 11.43 -2.78 -9.62
CA ALA A 271 12.39 -1.78 -10.03
C ALA A 271 12.32 -0.52 -9.16
N TYR A 272 11.14 0.04 -8.99
CA TYR A 272 10.96 1.33 -8.33
C TYR A 272 11.27 1.27 -6.85
N THR A 273 10.91 0.18 -6.18
CA THR A 273 11.27 -0.03 -4.76
C THR A 273 12.78 -0.14 -4.58
N LEU A 274 13.50 -0.82 -5.48
CA LEU A 274 14.95 -0.93 -5.38
C LEU A 274 15.66 0.40 -5.69
N CYS A 275 15.14 1.17 -6.64
CA CYS A 275 15.63 2.53 -6.91
C CYS A 275 15.41 3.48 -5.72
N ASP A 276 14.25 3.41 -5.04
CA ASP A 276 14.04 4.13 -3.77
C ASP A 276 15.08 3.72 -2.73
N GLY A 277 15.32 2.41 -2.57
CA GLY A 277 16.33 1.86 -1.67
C GLY A 277 17.73 2.41 -1.95
N LEU A 278 18.11 2.50 -3.23
CA LEU A 278 19.39 3.07 -3.65
C LEU A 278 19.51 4.57 -3.32
N GLU A 279 18.44 5.34 -3.52
CA GLU A 279 18.39 6.75 -3.10
C GLU A 279 18.54 6.92 -1.59
N TYR A 280 17.94 6.03 -0.80
CA TYR A 280 18.13 6.04 0.65
C TYR A 280 19.55 5.68 1.06
N VAL A 281 20.20 4.74 0.36
CA VAL A 281 21.62 4.42 0.57
C VAL A 281 22.51 5.63 0.26
N ARG A 282 22.30 6.30 -0.88
CA ARG A 282 22.99 7.54 -1.25
C ARG A 282 22.83 8.62 -0.18
N ASN A 283 21.62 8.76 0.37
CA ASN A 283 21.35 9.74 1.44
C ASN A 283 21.96 9.37 2.79
N GLY A 284 22.04 8.08 3.13
CA GLY A 284 22.78 7.61 4.32
C GLY A 284 24.26 7.93 4.22
N ILE A 285 24.88 7.71 3.06
CA ILE A 285 26.29 8.06 2.81
C ILE A 285 26.49 9.57 2.83
N LYS A 286 25.59 10.34 2.19
CA LYS A 286 25.60 11.81 2.24
C LYS A 286 25.46 12.35 3.67
N ALA A 287 24.79 11.61 4.54
CA ALA A 287 24.69 11.92 5.96
C ALA A 287 25.99 11.64 6.76
N GLY A 288 27.05 11.14 6.10
CA GLY A 288 28.34 10.81 6.71
C GLY A 288 28.42 9.40 7.31
N LEU A 289 27.44 8.54 7.05
CA LEU A 289 27.43 7.14 7.52
C LEU A 289 28.14 6.23 6.52
N LYS A 290 28.94 5.29 7.02
CA LYS A 290 29.46 4.18 6.22
C LYS A 290 28.32 3.20 5.92
N ILE A 291 28.38 2.54 4.76
CA ILE A 291 27.34 1.60 4.32
C ILE A 291 26.97 0.56 5.40
N ASP A 292 27.97 0.00 6.09
CA ASP A 292 27.78 -1.04 7.10
C ASP A 292 27.15 -0.54 8.42
N GLU A 293 27.09 0.78 8.64
CA GLU A 293 26.49 1.37 9.85
C GLU A 293 24.96 1.41 9.78
N PHE A 294 24.37 1.36 8.59
CA PHE A 294 22.92 1.49 8.41
C PHE A 294 22.30 0.48 7.43
N ALA A 295 23.01 0.01 6.39
CA ALA A 295 22.47 -0.96 5.44
C ALA A 295 21.96 -2.27 6.10
N PRO A 296 22.61 -2.83 7.14
CA PRO A 296 22.09 -3.97 7.89
C PRO A 296 20.75 -3.73 8.60
N ARG A 297 20.24 -2.49 8.62
CA ARG A 297 18.95 -2.09 9.19
C ARG A 297 17.94 -1.58 8.17
N LEU A 298 18.30 -1.56 6.89
CA LEU A 298 17.32 -1.38 5.82
C LEU A 298 16.44 -2.63 5.76
N SER A 299 15.14 -2.41 5.63
CA SER A 299 14.16 -3.46 5.38
C SER A 299 13.30 -3.06 4.19
N PHE A 300 12.64 -4.04 3.59
CA PHE A 300 11.79 -3.89 2.43
C PHE A 300 10.36 -4.31 2.73
N PHE A 301 9.41 -3.89 1.90
CA PHE A 301 8.02 -4.23 2.05
C PHE A 301 7.33 -4.44 0.71
N TRP A 302 7.01 -5.70 0.39
CA TRP A 302 6.37 -6.10 -0.88
C TRP A 302 4.88 -6.31 -0.70
N GLY A 303 4.11 -5.97 -1.74
CA GLY A 303 2.77 -6.51 -1.90
C GLY A 303 2.81 -7.88 -2.54
N ILE A 304 1.78 -8.68 -2.32
CA ILE A 304 1.69 -10.03 -2.87
C ILE A 304 0.28 -10.19 -3.43
N GLY A 305 0.16 -10.14 -4.76
CA GLY A 305 -1.09 -10.34 -5.47
C GLY A 305 -1.32 -11.79 -5.90
N MET A 306 -2.37 -11.99 -6.70
CA MET A 306 -2.85 -13.33 -7.05
C MET A 306 -1.96 -14.13 -8.01
N ASN A 307 -1.05 -13.49 -8.77
CA ASN A 307 -0.17 -14.22 -9.71
C ASN A 307 0.94 -14.98 -8.96
N PHE A 308 0.60 -16.19 -8.50
CA PHE A 308 1.33 -16.95 -7.49
C PHE A 308 2.84 -17.12 -7.80
N PHE A 309 3.18 -17.62 -8.99
CA PHE A 309 4.58 -17.84 -9.36
C PHE A 309 5.34 -16.55 -9.65
N MET A 310 4.66 -15.52 -10.16
CA MET A 310 5.27 -14.20 -10.40
C MET A 310 5.70 -13.56 -9.09
N GLU A 311 4.90 -13.67 -8.03
CA GLU A 311 5.24 -13.11 -6.73
C GLU A 311 6.42 -13.81 -6.07
N ILE A 312 6.50 -15.14 -6.18
CA ILE A 312 7.65 -15.92 -5.74
C ILE A 312 8.91 -15.48 -6.51
N ALA A 313 8.81 -15.36 -7.84
CA ALA A 313 9.89 -14.89 -8.70
C ALA A 313 10.34 -13.46 -8.34
N LYS A 314 9.40 -12.56 -8.06
CA LYS A 314 9.67 -11.16 -7.68
C LYS A 314 10.54 -11.08 -6.43
N MET A 315 10.20 -11.83 -5.39
CA MET A 315 10.96 -11.83 -4.14
C MET A 315 12.38 -12.39 -4.30
N ARG A 316 12.55 -13.41 -5.15
CA ARG A 316 13.87 -14.00 -5.49
C ARG A 316 14.71 -13.02 -6.30
N ALA A 317 14.13 -12.41 -7.34
CA ALA A 317 14.77 -11.41 -8.18
C ALA A 317 15.19 -10.16 -7.38
N ALA A 318 14.35 -9.71 -6.44
CA ALA A 318 14.65 -8.58 -5.56
C ALA A 318 15.93 -8.76 -4.77
N ARG A 319 16.15 -9.95 -4.19
CA ARG A 319 17.37 -10.24 -3.42
C ARG A 319 18.61 -10.18 -4.30
N ILE A 320 18.51 -10.69 -5.53
CA ILE A 320 19.60 -10.66 -6.50
C ILE A 320 19.96 -9.21 -6.86
N LEU A 321 18.99 -8.46 -7.36
CA LEU A 321 19.20 -7.08 -7.81
C LEU A 321 19.71 -6.19 -6.68
N TRP A 322 19.16 -6.34 -5.46
CA TRP A 322 19.64 -5.57 -4.32
C TRP A 322 21.11 -5.86 -3.99
N ALA A 323 21.51 -7.13 -3.94
CA ALA A 323 22.89 -7.49 -3.69
C ALA A 323 23.83 -6.93 -4.78
N GLU A 324 23.42 -6.99 -6.05
CA GLU A 324 24.15 -6.41 -7.18
C GLU A 324 24.27 -4.88 -7.07
N MET A 325 23.18 -4.18 -6.70
CA MET A 325 23.16 -2.72 -6.56
C MET A 325 23.97 -2.21 -5.37
N ILE A 326 24.10 -2.99 -4.30
CA ILE A 326 24.86 -2.60 -3.10
C ILE A 326 26.34 -2.99 -3.17
N ALA A 327 26.71 -4.00 -3.95
CA ALA A 327 28.10 -4.44 -4.09
C ALA A 327 29.10 -3.30 -4.48
N PRO A 328 28.76 -2.35 -5.37
CA PRO A 328 29.64 -1.22 -5.70
C PRO A 328 30.03 -0.33 -4.51
N PHE A 329 29.23 -0.30 -3.45
CA PHE A 329 29.55 0.43 -2.21
C PHE A 329 30.57 -0.30 -1.32
N LYS A 330 31.06 -1.48 -1.75
CA LYS A 330 32.10 -2.29 -1.09
C LYS A 330 31.84 -2.52 0.41
N PRO A 331 30.63 -3.00 0.80
CA PRO A 331 30.36 -3.29 2.20
C PRO A 331 31.29 -4.39 2.72
N LYS A 332 31.78 -4.25 3.96
CA LYS A 332 32.57 -5.29 4.64
C LYS A 332 31.67 -6.28 5.37
N ASN A 333 30.47 -5.86 5.74
CA ASN A 333 29.49 -6.73 6.38
C ASN A 333 28.56 -7.35 5.31
N PRO A 334 28.53 -8.68 5.13
CA PRO A 334 27.64 -9.31 4.14
C PRO A 334 26.15 -9.05 4.41
N LYS A 335 25.76 -8.68 5.65
CA LYS A 335 24.38 -8.28 5.98
C LYS A 335 23.94 -6.99 5.30
N SER A 336 24.87 -6.18 4.80
CA SER A 336 24.58 -4.96 4.03
C SER A 336 24.04 -5.28 2.63
N LEU A 337 24.43 -6.42 2.05
CA LEU A 337 23.94 -6.91 0.75
C LEU A 337 22.59 -7.63 0.87
N MET A 338 22.10 -7.85 2.09
CA MET A 338 20.94 -8.68 2.36
C MET A 338 19.65 -7.87 2.28
N LEU A 339 18.74 -8.27 1.40
CA LEU A 339 17.37 -7.77 1.38
C LEU A 339 16.50 -8.60 2.33
N ARG A 340 15.99 -7.95 3.38
CA ARG A 340 15.02 -8.52 4.33
C ARG A 340 13.68 -7.83 4.12
N SER A 341 12.61 -8.59 3.90
CA SER A 341 11.31 -8.03 3.55
C SER A 341 10.19 -8.44 4.50
N HIS A 342 9.31 -7.48 4.77
CA HIS A 342 7.91 -7.75 5.10
C HIS A 342 7.11 -7.97 3.81
N CYS A 343 6.05 -8.76 3.90
CA CYS A 343 5.04 -8.88 2.86
C CYS A 343 3.64 -8.60 3.43
N GLN A 344 2.77 -8.06 2.61
CA GLN A 344 1.33 -7.97 2.86
C GLN A 344 0.61 -8.51 1.63
N THR A 345 -0.40 -9.35 1.86
CA THR A 345 -1.33 -9.80 0.81
C THR A 345 -2.03 -8.58 0.18
N SER A 346 -2.40 -8.63 -1.10
CA SER A 346 -2.97 -7.45 -1.77
C SER A 346 -4.34 -7.10 -1.20
N GLY A 347 -4.57 -5.84 -0.84
CA GLY A 347 -5.91 -5.37 -0.43
C GLY A 347 -6.81 -5.20 -1.65
N TRP A 348 -6.22 -4.73 -2.75
CA TRP A 348 -6.87 -4.55 -4.03
C TRP A 348 -7.42 -5.85 -4.64
N SER A 349 -6.80 -7.00 -4.40
CA SER A 349 -7.29 -8.29 -4.92
C SER A 349 -8.58 -8.76 -4.24
N LEU A 350 -8.92 -8.20 -3.07
CA LEU A 350 -10.07 -8.62 -2.28
C LEU A 350 -11.36 -7.97 -2.80
N THR A 351 -12.44 -8.75 -2.80
CA THR A 351 -13.71 -8.36 -3.40
C THR A 351 -14.75 -8.05 -2.33
N LYS A 352 -15.58 -7.03 -2.58
CA LYS A 352 -16.78 -6.76 -1.78
C LYS A 352 -17.83 -7.85 -1.99
N GLN A 353 -17.93 -8.35 -3.22
CA GLN A 353 -18.84 -9.42 -3.63
C GLN A 353 -18.32 -10.75 -3.10
N THR A 354 -19.19 -11.53 -2.46
CA THR A 354 -18.88 -12.84 -1.82
C THR A 354 -17.56 -12.81 -1.00
N PRO A 355 -17.50 -12.05 0.11
CA PRO A 355 -16.27 -11.85 0.89
C PRO A 355 -15.56 -13.13 1.35
N GLU A 356 -16.27 -14.25 1.49
CA GLU A 356 -15.71 -15.55 1.86
C GLU A 356 -14.65 -16.05 0.85
N ASN A 357 -14.76 -15.66 -0.42
CA ASN A 357 -13.76 -15.95 -1.45
C ASN A 357 -12.40 -15.32 -1.13
N ASN A 358 -12.38 -14.21 -0.38
CA ASN A 358 -11.15 -13.53 0.04
C ASN A 358 -10.29 -14.41 0.96
N ILE A 359 -10.87 -15.39 1.67
CA ILE A 359 -10.09 -16.36 2.46
C ILE A 359 -9.16 -17.16 1.54
N THR A 360 -9.66 -17.58 0.37
CA THR A 360 -8.86 -18.33 -0.61
C THR A 360 -7.78 -17.43 -1.24
N ARG A 361 -8.13 -16.19 -1.60
CA ARG A 361 -7.18 -15.20 -2.15
C ARG A 361 -6.02 -14.93 -1.20
N THR A 362 -6.34 -14.49 0.03
CA THR A 362 -5.36 -14.22 1.07
C THR A 362 -4.51 -15.46 1.38
N THR A 363 -5.07 -16.67 1.36
CA THR A 363 -4.31 -17.89 1.60
C THR A 363 -3.30 -18.17 0.49
N LEU A 364 -3.69 -18.00 -0.78
CA LEU A 364 -2.79 -18.18 -1.93
C LEU A 364 -1.66 -17.14 -1.92
N GLU A 365 -2.00 -15.87 -1.67
CA GLU A 365 -1.04 -14.77 -1.55
C GLU A 365 -0.08 -14.99 -0.37
N ALA A 366 -0.58 -15.41 0.79
CA ALA A 366 0.24 -15.75 1.95
C ALA A 366 1.21 -16.88 1.62
N LEU A 367 0.75 -17.92 0.92
CA LEU A 367 1.60 -19.04 0.49
C LEU A 367 2.70 -18.58 -0.46
N ALA A 368 2.39 -17.70 -1.43
CA ALA A 368 3.40 -17.11 -2.32
C ALA A 368 4.45 -16.31 -1.53
N ALA A 369 4.03 -15.50 -0.56
CA ALA A 369 4.92 -14.72 0.30
C ALA A 369 5.86 -15.60 1.13
N VAL A 370 5.32 -16.70 1.67
CA VAL A 370 6.09 -17.67 2.47
C VAL A 370 7.11 -18.37 1.58
N ILE A 371 6.69 -18.96 0.46
CA ILE A 371 7.60 -19.64 -0.48
C ILE A 371 8.65 -18.69 -1.05
N GLY A 372 8.28 -17.45 -1.34
CA GLY A 372 9.19 -16.39 -1.77
C GLY A 372 10.23 -16.01 -0.71
N GLY A 373 10.07 -16.44 0.55
CA GLY A 373 11.06 -16.29 1.61
C GLY A 373 10.95 -14.98 2.40
N THR A 374 9.73 -14.51 2.71
CA THR A 374 9.49 -13.31 3.55
C THR A 374 9.97 -13.43 5.01
N GLN A 375 10.27 -12.32 5.68
CA GLN A 375 10.69 -12.32 7.10
C GLN A 375 9.55 -12.01 8.06
N SER A 376 8.53 -11.30 7.59
CA SER A 376 7.29 -11.07 8.34
C SER A 376 6.12 -10.90 7.39
N LEU A 377 4.93 -11.33 7.79
CA LEU A 377 3.76 -11.35 6.91
C LEU A 377 2.53 -10.73 7.59
N HIS A 378 1.82 -9.92 6.82
CA HIS A 378 0.46 -9.48 7.07
C HIS A 378 -0.48 -10.21 6.11
N THR A 379 -1.53 -10.80 6.66
CA THR A 379 -2.65 -11.37 5.89
C THR A 379 -3.88 -10.48 6.08
N ASN A 380 -4.47 -10.02 4.97
CA ASN A 380 -5.66 -9.18 5.02
C ASN A 380 -6.87 -9.97 5.50
N ALA A 381 -7.82 -9.28 6.11
CA ALA A 381 -9.07 -9.86 6.53
C ALA A 381 -10.06 -9.94 5.35
N LEU A 382 -11.04 -10.84 5.44
CA LEU A 382 -12.02 -11.07 4.37
C LEU A 382 -12.89 -9.84 4.05
N ASP A 383 -13.01 -8.90 4.99
CA ASP A 383 -13.85 -7.70 4.95
C ASP A 383 -13.11 -6.43 4.48
N GLU A 384 -11.84 -6.54 4.07
CA GLU A 384 -10.96 -5.43 3.67
C GLU A 384 -11.57 -4.50 2.60
N ALA A 385 -12.28 -5.07 1.62
CA ALA A 385 -12.89 -4.32 0.52
C ALA A 385 -14.15 -3.51 0.95
N ILE A 386 -14.56 -3.63 2.22
CA ILE A 386 -15.81 -3.10 2.75
C ILE A 386 -15.55 -2.19 3.96
N ALA A 387 -14.75 -2.65 4.91
CA ALA A 387 -14.49 -1.97 6.17
C ALA A 387 -13.18 -2.44 6.82
N LEU A 388 -12.83 -1.84 7.96
CA LEU A 388 -11.75 -2.34 8.80
C LEU A 388 -12.11 -3.70 9.43
N PRO A 389 -11.12 -4.57 9.73
CA PRO A 389 -11.36 -5.91 10.22
C PRO A 389 -12.15 -5.96 11.53
N THR A 390 -13.12 -6.88 11.61
CA THR A 390 -13.71 -7.30 12.88
C THR A 390 -12.78 -8.24 13.67
N ASN A 391 -13.16 -8.55 14.92
CA ASN A 391 -12.46 -9.56 15.71
C ASN A 391 -12.44 -10.95 15.05
N GLU A 392 -13.49 -11.30 14.32
CA GLU A 392 -13.64 -12.61 13.68
C GLU A 392 -12.84 -12.69 12.38
N SER A 393 -12.97 -11.68 11.52
CA SER A 393 -12.21 -11.63 10.27
C SER A 393 -10.70 -11.47 10.52
N ALA A 394 -10.29 -10.70 11.53
CA ALA A 394 -8.89 -10.61 11.94
C ALA A 394 -8.35 -11.92 12.54
N LYS A 395 -9.20 -12.70 13.22
CA LYS A 395 -8.84 -14.05 13.69
C LYS A 395 -8.56 -14.95 12.49
N ILE A 396 -9.46 -15.00 11.50
CA ILE A 396 -9.28 -15.81 10.29
C ILE A 396 -7.96 -15.44 9.59
N ALA A 397 -7.71 -14.15 9.40
CA ALA A 397 -6.49 -13.66 8.78
C ALA A 397 -5.22 -14.13 9.51
N ARG A 398 -5.17 -13.99 10.85
CA ARG A 398 -4.03 -14.49 11.66
C ARG A 398 -3.90 -16.00 11.55
N ASP A 399 -5.02 -16.72 11.64
CA ASP A 399 -5.04 -18.18 11.67
C ASP A 399 -4.62 -18.77 10.31
N THR A 400 -4.81 -18.07 9.19
CA THR A 400 -4.19 -18.44 7.89
C THR A 400 -2.68 -18.61 8.02
N GLN A 401 -1.99 -17.69 8.72
CA GLN A 401 -0.54 -17.81 8.91
C GLN A 401 -0.18 -18.91 9.90
N LEU A 402 -0.93 -19.06 10.98
CA LEU A 402 -0.71 -20.14 11.96
C LEU A 402 -0.88 -21.52 11.32
N PHE A 403 -1.90 -21.67 10.47
CA PHE A 403 -2.12 -22.87 9.65
C PHE A 403 -0.90 -23.16 8.78
N LEU A 404 -0.43 -22.18 7.98
CA LEU A 404 0.77 -22.36 7.15
C LEU A 404 2.01 -22.72 7.99
N GLN A 405 2.15 -22.17 9.20
CA GLN A 405 3.29 -22.45 10.08
C GLN A 405 3.27 -23.84 10.73
N ASN A 406 2.08 -24.35 11.08
CA ASN A 406 1.96 -25.47 12.02
C ASN A 406 1.34 -26.73 11.38
N GLU A 407 0.50 -26.56 10.36
CA GLU A 407 -0.28 -27.65 9.74
C GLU A 407 0.22 -28.00 8.33
N THR A 408 1.31 -27.37 7.86
CA THR A 408 1.91 -27.64 6.55
C THR A 408 3.41 -27.88 6.66
N ASP A 409 3.98 -28.59 5.69
CA ASP A 409 5.42 -28.85 5.61
C ASP A 409 6.23 -27.71 5.00
N ILE A 410 5.63 -26.53 4.77
CA ILE A 410 6.31 -25.43 4.08
C ILE A 410 7.56 -24.92 4.82
N CYS A 411 7.63 -25.14 6.14
CA CYS A 411 8.81 -24.78 6.95
C CYS A 411 9.89 -25.88 6.99
N LYS A 412 9.68 -27.02 6.31
CA LYS A 412 10.63 -28.16 6.31
C LYS A 412 11.70 -28.07 5.21
N ALA A 413 11.57 -27.12 4.29
CA ALA A 413 12.52 -26.93 3.19
C ALA A 413 12.82 -25.46 2.92
N ILE A 414 14.06 -25.19 2.51
CA ILE A 414 14.51 -23.86 2.08
C ILE A 414 14.24 -23.72 0.58
N ASP A 415 13.49 -22.68 0.18
CA ASP A 415 13.13 -22.40 -1.21
C ASP A 415 12.64 -23.68 -1.94
N PRO A 416 11.52 -24.29 -1.50
CA PRO A 416 11.12 -25.64 -1.93
C PRO A 416 10.85 -25.76 -3.44
N PHE A 417 10.71 -24.65 -4.16
CA PHE A 417 10.53 -24.63 -5.61
C PHE A 417 11.81 -24.30 -6.39
N GLY A 418 12.92 -23.98 -5.72
CA GLY A 418 14.17 -23.70 -6.42
C GLY A 418 14.67 -24.91 -7.20
N GLY A 419 15.17 -24.64 -8.39
CA GLY A 419 15.46 -25.63 -9.45
C GLY A 419 14.34 -25.78 -10.48
N SER A 420 13.08 -25.43 -10.16
CA SER A 420 11.97 -25.48 -11.13
C SER A 420 12.31 -24.70 -12.39
N TYR A 421 12.25 -25.35 -13.55
CA TYR A 421 12.61 -24.72 -14.81
C TYR A 421 11.76 -23.47 -15.09
N TYR A 422 10.47 -23.54 -14.78
CA TYR A 422 9.56 -22.41 -14.93
C TYR A 422 9.90 -21.28 -13.96
N LEU A 423 10.03 -21.56 -12.66
CA LEU A 423 10.25 -20.52 -11.66
C LEU A 423 11.62 -19.83 -11.85
N GLU A 424 12.64 -20.60 -12.22
CA GLU A 424 13.98 -20.06 -12.46
C GLU A 424 14.05 -19.20 -13.72
N PHE A 425 13.37 -19.63 -14.80
CA PHE A 425 13.15 -18.80 -16.00
C PHE A 425 12.43 -17.51 -15.65
N LEU A 426 11.30 -17.60 -14.94
CA LEU A 426 10.46 -16.46 -14.58
C LEU A 426 11.21 -15.46 -13.69
N THR A 427 12.00 -15.96 -12.73
CA THR A 427 12.87 -15.14 -11.87
C THR A 427 13.89 -14.37 -12.70
N ASN A 428 14.49 -15.01 -13.71
CA ASN A 428 15.45 -14.33 -14.58
C ASN A 428 14.78 -13.28 -15.48
N GLU A 429 13.67 -13.62 -16.13
CA GLU A 429 12.94 -12.69 -17.01
C GLU A 429 12.45 -11.45 -16.25
N LEU A 430 11.89 -11.64 -15.05
CA LEU A 430 11.42 -10.55 -14.22
C LEU A 430 12.57 -9.65 -13.75
N LYS A 431 13.71 -10.25 -13.40
CA LYS A 431 14.94 -9.52 -13.05
C LYS A 431 15.43 -8.67 -14.22
N GLU A 432 15.46 -9.18 -15.44
CA GLU A 432 15.87 -8.42 -16.64
C GLU A 432 14.87 -7.31 -16.99
N LYS A 433 13.57 -7.54 -16.82
CA LYS A 433 12.53 -6.50 -16.97
C LYS A 433 12.71 -5.36 -15.99
N ALA A 434 12.85 -5.68 -14.70
CA ALA A 434 13.07 -4.68 -13.66
C ALA A 434 14.39 -3.92 -13.87
N LYS A 435 15.45 -4.59 -14.33
CA LYS A 435 16.73 -3.94 -14.64
C LYS A 435 16.60 -2.86 -15.70
N LYS A 436 15.80 -3.08 -16.76
CA LYS A 436 15.53 -2.04 -17.77
C LYS A 436 14.90 -0.78 -17.16
N HIS A 437 13.96 -0.95 -16.23
CA HIS A 437 13.36 0.18 -15.52
C HIS A 437 14.35 0.84 -14.55
N ILE A 438 15.18 0.07 -13.85
CA ILE A 438 16.25 0.60 -12.99
C ILE A 438 17.22 1.45 -13.82
N ASP A 439 17.70 0.94 -14.95
CA ASP A 439 18.63 1.64 -15.84
C ASP A 439 18.03 2.94 -16.40
N GLU A 440 16.73 2.94 -16.72
CA GLU A 440 16.01 4.15 -17.15
C GLU A 440 15.96 5.20 -16.03
N ILE A 441 15.60 4.81 -14.81
CA ILE A 441 15.54 5.72 -13.66
C ILE A 441 16.92 6.29 -13.33
N GLU A 442 17.96 5.45 -13.39
CA GLU A 442 19.35 5.89 -13.16
C GLU A 442 19.83 6.86 -14.25
N LYS A 443 19.48 6.64 -15.52
CA LYS A 443 19.76 7.59 -16.62
C LYS A 443 19.07 8.95 -16.44
N ILE A 444 17.88 8.98 -15.84
CA ILE A 444 17.15 10.22 -15.52
C ILE A 444 17.82 11.00 -14.38
N GLY A 445 18.75 10.38 -13.65
CA GLY A 445 19.43 10.98 -12.50
C GLY A 445 18.93 10.48 -11.15
N GLY A 446 18.35 9.28 -11.11
CA GLY A 446 17.88 8.63 -9.89
C GLY A 446 16.41 8.90 -9.56
N MET A 447 15.92 8.21 -8.54
CA MET A 447 14.48 8.12 -8.27
C MET A 447 13.86 9.44 -7.83
N VAL A 448 14.59 10.26 -7.07
CA VAL A 448 14.14 11.60 -6.68
C VAL A 448 13.81 12.43 -7.92
N LYS A 449 14.70 12.42 -8.93
CA LYS A 449 14.49 13.20 -10.15
C LYS A 449 13.35 12.64 -11.00
N ALA A 450 13.24 11.33 -11.10
CA ALA A 450 12.15 10.68 -11.81
C ALA A 450 10.78 11.02 -11.20
N ILE A 451 10.68 11.09 -9.87
CA ILE A 451 9.45 11.50 -9.16
C ILE A 451 9.10 12.95 -9.45
N GLU A 452 10.07 13.87 -9.45
CA GLU A 452 9.83 15.28 -9.83
C GLU A 452 9.27 15.44 -11.24
N LEU A 453 9.70 14.56 -12.16
CA LEU A 453 9.22 14.50 -13.54
C LEU A 453 7.90 13.73 -13.70
N GLY A 454 7.41 13.07 -12.64
CA GLY A 454 6.17 12.30 -12.63
C GLY A 454 6.24 10.92 -13.33
N VAL A 455 7.43 10.51 -13.80
CA VAL A 455 7.60 9.28 -14.61
C VAL A 455 7.08 8.02 -13.90
N PRO A 456 7.46 7.74 -12.63
CA PRO A 456 7.00 6.53 -11.95
C PRO A 456 5.48 6.49 -11.78
N LYS A 457 4.87 7.61 -11.38
CA LYS A 457 3.42 7.69 -11.15
C LYS A 457 2.64 7.46 -12.44
N LEU A 458 3.03 8.11 -13.54
CA LEU A 458 2.39 7.93 -14.85
C LEU A 458 2.46 6.48 -15.34
N ARG A 459 3.58 5.79 -15.11
CA ARG A 459 3.73 4.38 -15.51
C ARG A 459 2.91 3.42 -14.66
N ILE A 460 2.83 3.66 -13.34
CA ILE A 460 1.94 2.92 -12.43
C ILE A 460 0.48 3.12 -12.85
N GLU A 461 0.06 4.36 -13.10
CA GLU A 461 -1.29 4.68 -13.55
C GLU A 461 -1.60 4.02 -14.90
N SER A 462 -0.65 3.99 -15.85
CA SER A 462 -0.81 3.31 -17.13
C SER A 462 -1.07 1.81 -16.98
N SER A 463 -0.31 1.14 -16.09
CA SER A 463 -0.52 -0.27 -15.75
C SER A 463 -1.89 -0.48 -15.08
N ALA A 464 -2.31 0.43 -14.20
CA ALA A 464 -3.61 0.38 -13.53
C ALA A 464 -4.77 0.51 -14.53
N ILE A 465 -4.69 1.43 -15.49
CA ILE A 465 -5.70 1.66 -16.54
C ILE A 465 -5.83 0.42 -17.41
N LYS A 466 -4.70 -0.13 -17.89
CA LYS A 466 -4.69 -1.36 -18.69
C LYS A 466 -5.34 -2.53 -17.94
N ARG A 467 -5.00 -2.69 -16.66
CA ARG A 467 -5.59 -3.73 -15.81
C ARG A 467 -7.10 -3.52 -15.64
N GLN A 468 -7.56 -2.28 -15.43
CA GLN A 468 -8.98 -1.98 -15.32
C GLN A 468 -9.73 -2.30 -16.61
N SER A 469 -9.22 -1.88 -17.77
CA SER A 469 -9.85 -2.19 -19.06
C SER A 469 -9.99 -3.70 -19.29
N GLN A 470 -8.99 -4.49 -18.88
CA GLN A 470 -9.06 -5.95 -18.95
C GLN A 470 -10.11 -6.55 -18.00
N ILE A 471 -10.29 -5.97 -16.81
CA ILE A 471 -11.33 -6.39 -15.86
C ILE A 471 -12.72 -6.04 -16.39
N ASP A 472 -12.92 -4.81 -16.84
CA ASP A 472 -14.20 -4.31 -17.34
C ASP A 472 -14.66 -5.06 -18.61
N SER A 473 -13.72 -5.47 -19.46
CA SER A 473 -13.99 -6.28 -20.66
C SER A 473 -14.09 -7.79 -20.40
N GLY A 474 -13.85 -8.26 -19.16
CA GLY A 474 -13.85 -9.68 -18.82
C GLY A 474 -12.64 -10.47 -19.33
N LYS A 475 -11.62 -9.82 -19.90
CA LYS A 475 -10.35 -10.47 -20.28
C LYS A 475 -9.55 -10.93 -19.06
N ASN A 476 -9.61 -10.16 -17.97
CA ASN A 476 -9.07 -10.53 -16.67
C ASN A 476 -10.22 -10.89 -15.73
N LEU A 477 -10.32 -12.16 -15.38
CA LEU A 477 -11.44 -12.70 -14.62
C LEU A 477 -11.26 -12.45 -13.12
N ILE A 478 -12.31 -11.94 -12.48
CA ILE A 478 -12.44 -11.84 -11.03
C ILE A 478 -13.71 -12.59 -10.62
N ILE A 479 -13.52 -13.74 -9.98
CA ILE A 479 -14.58 -14.67 -9.59
C ILE A 479 -15.49 -13.99 -8.56
N GLY A 480 -16.80 -13.98 -8.85
CA GLY A 480 -17.82 -13.32 -8.05
C GLY A 480 -18.02 -11.85 -8.38
N VAL A 481 -17.20 -11.25 -9.27
CA VAL A 481 -17.31 -9.84 -9.66
C VAL A 481 -17.71 -9.69 -11.13
N ASN A 482 -16.88 -10.08 -12.09
CA ASN A 482 -17.19 -9.97 -13.53
C ASN A 482 -17.53 -11.33 -14.17
N CYS A 483 -17.39 -12.42 -13.42
CA CYS A 483 -17.75 -13.76 -13.82
C CYS A 483 -18.22 -14.57 -12.61
N TYR A 484 -19.09 -15.56 -12.83
CA TYR A 484 -19.64 -16.42 -11.77
C TYR A 484 -20.26 -15.64 -10.59
N GLN A 485 -20.93 -14.53 -10.88
CA GLN A 485 -21.63 -13.71 -9.90
C GLN A 485 -22.75 -14.52 -9.21
N GLN A 486 -23.01 -14.21 -7.95
CA GLN A 486 -24.13 -14.78 -7.19
C GLN A 486 -25.22 -13.74 -7.02
N ASN A 487 -26.48 -14.18 -7.03
CA ASN A 487 -27.65 -13.30 -6.84
C ASN A 487 -27.93 -13.02 -5.36
N GLU A 488 -27.36 -13.80 -4.43
CA GLU A 488 -27.57 -13.63 -3.00
C GLU A 488 -26.70 -12.51 -2.41
N LYS A 489 -27.31 -11.66 -1.58
CA LYS A 489 -26.60 -10.61 -0.85
C LYS A 489 -26.07 -11.18 0.46
N ASN A 490 -24.76 -11.45 0.54
CA ASN A 490 -24.11 -11.84 1.79
C ASN A 490 -24.03 -10.64 2.74
N GLN A 491 -24.72 -10.72 3.89
CA GLN A 491 -24.58 -9.76 4.97
C GLN A 491 -23.45 -10.18 5.90
N ILE A 492 -22.33 -9.46 5.85
CA ILE A 492 -21.26 -9.62 6.84
C ILE A 492 -21.36 -8.53 7.91
N LYS A 493 -20.96 -8.86 9.14
CA LYS A 493 -20.83 -7.89 10.21
C LYS A 493 -19.63 -7.00 9.94
N ILE A 494 -19.85 -5.68 9.88
CA ILE A 494 -18.79 -4.69 9.62
C ILE A 494 -18.48 -3.88 10.88
N LEU A 495 -17.21 -3.50 11.04
CA LEU A 495 -16.79 -2.59 12.09
C LEU A 495 -17.21 -1.15 11.75
N GLU A 496 -17.94 -0.50 12.65
CA GLU A 496 -18.31 0.91 12.51
C GLU A 496 -17.60 1.75 13.57
N ILE A 497 -16.99 2.85 13.12
CA ILE A 497 -16.28 3.80 13.97
C ILE A 497 -17.10 5.08 14.10
N ASP A 498 -17.50 5.38 15.32
CA ASP A 498 -18.11 6.66 15.69
C ASP A 498 -17.03 7.75 15.79
N ASN A 499 -16.73 8.40 14.65
CA ASN A 499 -15.72 9.45 14.59
C ASN A 499 -16.06 10.66 15.46
N LYS A 500 -17.35 10.97 15.66
CA LYS A 500 -17.75 12.10 16.50
C LYS A 500 -17.36 11.85 17.95
N LYS A 501 -17.58 10.61 18.44
CA LYS A 501 -17.16 10.21 19.79
C LYS A 501 -15.64 10.20 19.94
N VAL A 502 -14.91 9.62 18.98
CA VAL A 502 -13.44 9.58 19.01
C VAL A 502 -12.87 11.00 19.02
N GLN A 503 -13.32 11.86 18.10
CA GLN A 503 -12.86 13.24 18.01
C GLN A 503 -13.16 14.02 19.30
N LYS A 504 -14.37 13.91 19.86
CA LYS A 504 -14.74 14.58 21.11
C LYS A 504 -13.81 14.16 22.26
N ASN A 505 -13.47 12.88 22.35
CA ASN A 505 -12.57 12.35 23.37
C ASN A 505 -11.14 12.87 23.18
N GLN A 506 -10.61 12.86 21.95
CA GLN A 506 -9.29 13.42 21.66
C GLN A 506 -9.20 14.91 21.98
N ILE A 507 -10.20 15.70 21.56
CA ILE A 507 -10.27 17.14 21.89
C ILE A 507 -10.27 17.36 23.40
N LYS A 508 -11.03 16.55 24.16
CA LYS A 508 -11.05 16.64 25.62
C LYS A 508 -9.67 16.38 26.23
N ARG A 509 -8.94 15.36 25.75
CA ARG A 509 -7.57 15.05 26.20
C ARG A 509 -6.60 16.17 25.83
N LEU A 510 -6.65 16.64 24.59
CA LEU A 510 -5.84 17.76 24.10
C LEU A 510 -6.01 19.01 24.97
N ASN A 511 -7.26 19.39 25.28
CA ASN A 511 -7.55 20.56 26.12
C ASN A 511 -6.97 20.40 27.52
N LYS A 512 -7.12 19.23 28.13
CA LYS A 512 -6.54 18.93 29.45
C LYS A 512 -5.01 19.02 29.43
N ILE A 513 -4.36 18.39 28.46
CA ILE A 513 -2.89 18.41 28.33
C ILE A 513 -2.38 19.85 28.15
N LYS A 514 -3.06 20.66 27.32
CA LYS A 514 -2.67 22.05 27.07
C LYS A 514 -2.80 22.95 28.30
N GLN A 515 -3.73 22.63 29.21
CA GLN A 515 -3.89 23.32 30.50
C GLN A 515 -2.78 22.95 31.50
N ASP A 516 -2.41 21.66 31.56
CA ASP A 516 -1.52 21.13 32.61
C ASP A 516 -0.01 21.28 32.31
N ARG A 517 0.36 21.52 31.05
CA ARG A 517 1.77 21.50 30.60
C ARG A 517 2.47 22.86 30.69
N ASN A 518 3.81 22.83 30.74
CA ASN A 518 4.62 24.05 30.69
C ASN A 518 4.74 24.60 29.26
N ASN A 519 3.83 25.51 28.91
CA ASN A 519 3.77 26.10 27.57
C ASN A 519 5.03 26.91 27.19
N SER A 520 5.66 27.62 28.12
CA SER A 520 6.89 28.40 27.86
C SER A 520 8.05 27.49 27.43
N LYS A 521 8.24 26.37 28.13
CA LYS A 521 9.25 25.36 27.78
C LYS A 521 9.00 24.77 26.39
N ILE A 522 7.75 24.44 26.08
CA ILE A 522 7.38 23.88 24.77
C ILE A 522 7.68 24.87 23.65
N GLN A 523 7.26 26.14 23.80
CA GLN A 523 7.52 27.15 22.77
C GLN A 523 9.02 27.35 22.49
N LYS A 524 9.86 27.27 23.53
CA LYS A 524 11.33 27.30 23.36
C LYS A 524 11.83 26.12 22.53
N ILE A 525 11.36 24.90 22.82
CA ILE A 525 11.78 23.69 22.08
C ILE A 525 11.24 23.72 20.63
N LEU A 526 9.99 24.12 20.42
CA LEU A 526 9.40 24.25 19.08
C LEU A 526 10.15 25.30 18.24
N LYS A 527 10.60 26.40 18.85
CA LYS A 527 11.46 27.39 18.20
C LYS A 527 12.79 26.75 17.78
N GLN A 528 13.42 25.98 18.65
CA GLN A 528 14.66 25.24 18.34
C GLN A 528 14.48 24.22 17.21
N ILE A 529 13.35 23.50 17.18
CA ILE A 529 13.01 22.59 16.06
C ILE A 529 12.91 23.37 14.75
N SER A 530 12.22 24.52 14.77
CA SER A 530 12.07 25.37 13.59
C SER A 530 13.41 25.93 13.10
N GLU A 531 14.29 26.37 14.01
CA GLU A 531 15.64 26.84 13.67
C GLU A 531 16.52 25.70 13.11
N ALA A 532 16.44 24.52 13.73
CA ALA A 532 17.14 23.32 13.28
C ALA A 532 16.71 22.85 11.89
N CYS A 533 15.58 23.30 11.34
CA CYS A 533 15.22 23.05 9.93
C CYS A 533 16.28 23.52 8.92
N ASN A 534 17.03 24.56 9.26
CA ASN A 534 18.06 25.14 8.40
C ASN A 534 19.50 24.80 8.83
N ASP A 535 19.67 23.96 9.86
CA ASP A 535 20.98 23.62 10.42
C ASP A 535 21.18 22.09 10.43
N GLU A 536 21.99 21.57 9.50
CA GLU A 536 22.29 20.15 9.39
C GLU A 536 23.16 19.59 10.54
N SER A 537 23.72 20.46 11.40
CA SER A 537 24.43 20.04 12.62
C SER A 537 23.47 19.62 13.74
N LYS A 538 22.20 20.04 13.67
CA LYS A 538 21.15 19.70 14.63
C LYS A 538 20.31 18.55 14.10
N ASN A 539 19.99 17.61 14.99
CA ASN A 539 19.17 16.46 14.67
C ASN A 539 17.71 16.71 15.08
N LEU A 540 16.77 16.68 14.11
CA LEU A 540 15.35 16.91 14.39
C LEU A 540 14.74 15.88 15.34
N LEU A 541 15.09 14.61 15.19
CA LEU A 541 14.50 13.55 16.02
C LEU A 541 14.90 13.71 17.48
N ALA A 542 16.15 14.10 17.76
CA ALA A 542 16.61 14.41 19.11
C ALA A 542 15.78 15.53 19.76
N LEU A 543 15.58 16.65 19.06
CA LEU A 543 14.78 17.78 19.55
C LEU A 543 13.29 17.41 19.71
N ALA A 544 12.76 16.59 18.80
CA ALA A 544 11.38 16.12 18.88
C ALA A 544 11.15 15.19 20.09
N ILE A 545 12.15 14.40 20.52
CA ILE A 545 12.08 13.60 21.75
C ILE A 545 11.96 14.52 22.98
N GLU A 546 12.68 15.64 23.00
CA GLU A 546 12.55 16.64 24.08
C GLU A 546 11.17 17.30 24.07
N ALA A 547 10.65 17.64 22.89
CA ALA A 547 9.31 18.18 22.72
C ALA A 547 8.23 17.19 23.18
N ALA A 548 8.38 15.91 22.83
CA ALA A 548 7.51 14.81 23.25
C ALA A 548 7.45 14.70 24.78
N LYS A 549 8.61 14.70 25.45
CA LYS A 549 8.69 14.68 26.92
C LYS A 549 8.08 15.92 27.56
N ALA A 550 8.11 17.05 26.87
CA ALA A 550 7.45 18.28 27.30
C ALA A 550 5.95 18.32 26.96
N LYS A 551 5.37 17.25 26.39
CA LYS A 551 3.97 17.15 25.96
C LYS A 551 3.58 18.13 24.84
N ALA A 552 4.50 18.42 23.92
CA ALA A 552 4.15 19.03 22.65
C ALA A 552 3.28 18.07 21.81
N THR A 553 2.34 18.61 21.04
CA THR A 553 1.47 17.81 20.19
C THR A 553 2.13 17.45 18.86
N ILE A 554 1.56 16.48 18.15
CA ILE A 554 1.99 16.10 16.81
C ILE A 554 1.87 17.27 15.83
N GLY A 555 0.77 18.03 15.92
CA GLY A 555 0.53 19.23 15.13
C GLY A 555 1.55 20.32 15.43
N GLU A 556 1.85 20.57 16.70
CA GLU A 556 2.83 21.58 17.11
C GLU A 556 4.25 21.30 16.58
N ILE A 557 4.71 20.06 16.69
CA ILE A 557 6.02 19.64 16.17
C ILE A 557 6.02 19.73 14.63
N SER A 558 4.96 19.24 13.99
CA SER A 558 4.85 19.24 12.53
C SER A 558 4.80 20.66 11.96
N THR A 559 4.05 21.55 12.59
CA THR A 559 3.94 22.98 12.22
C THR A 559 5.23 23.74 12.49
N ALA A 560 5.97 23.43 13.56
CA ALA A 560 7.28 24.05 13.81
C ALA A 560 8.26 23.81 12.66
N MET A 561 8.25 22.60 12.09
CA MET A 561 9.03 22.26 10.90
C MET A 561 8.45 22.87 9.62
N GLU A 562 7.11 22.88 9.49
CA GLU A 562 6.39 23.48 8.35
C GLU A 562 6.75 24.94 8.12
N LYS A 563 6.99 25.73 9.19
CA LYS A 563 7.44 27.13 9.10
C LYS A 563 8.66 27.36 8.23
N LYS A 564 9.56 26.37 8.10
CA LYS A 564 10.75 26.44 7.24
C LYS A 564 10.66 25.54 6.02
N PHE A 565 9.97 24.41 6.13
CA PHE A 565 9.90 23.42 5.05
C PHE A 565 8.75 23.59 4.07
N SER A 566 7.71 24.33 4.45
CA SER A 566 6.40 24.40 3.79
C SER A 566 5.69 23.05 3.71
N ARG A 567 4.39 23.07 3.34
CA ARG A 567 3.67 21.86 2.92
C ARG A 567 3.81 21.66 1.42
N TYR A 568 3.91 20.40 0.99
CA TYR A 568 4.00 20.02 -0.41
C TYR A 568 2.62 19.97 -1.06
N THR A 569 2.52 20.53 -2.26
CA THR A 569 1.35 20.43 -3.13
C THR A 569 1.75 19.68 -4.40
N ALA A 570 1.15 18.51 -4.62
CA ALA A 570 1.41 17.73 -5.81
C ALA A 570 0.80 18.41 -7.05
N LYS A 571 1.50 18.28 -8.19
CA LYS A 571 0.93 18.60 -9.49
C LYS A 571 0.17 17.41 -10.01
N THR A 572 -1.04 17.64 -10.49
CA THR A 572 -1.90 16.61 -11.06
C THR A 572 -1.65 16.52 -12.56
N THR A 573 -1.16 15.37 -13.02
CA THR A 573 -1.16 14.98 -14.45
C THR A 573 -2.17 13.88 -14.68
N ILE A 574 -2.67 13.77 -15.92
CA ILE A 574 -3.68 12.80 -16.34
C ILE A 574 -3.11 12.05 -17.55
N ASN A 575 -3.16 10.72 -17.52
CA ASN A 575 -2.93 9.91 -18.72
C ASN A 575 -4.13 10.03 -19.66
N SER A 576 -3.93 10.02 -20.97
CA SER A 576 -5.01 10.10 -21.97
C SER A 576 -4.84 9.01 -23.03
N GLY A 577 -5.95 8.47 -23.54
CA GLY A 577 -6.00 7.56 -24.68
C GLY A 577 -5.74 6.08 -24.37
N ILE A 578 -5.18 5.74 -23.21
CA ILE A 578 -4.91 4.32 -22.85
C ILE A 578 -6.21 3.54 -22.67
N TYR A 579 -7.23 4.16 -22.06
CA TYR A 579 -8.51 3.48 -21.82
C TYR A 579 -9.28 3.30 -23.13
N ALA A 580 -9.30 4.33 -23.99
CA ALA A 580 -9.87 4.27 -25.33
C ALA A 580 -9.21 3.18 -26.18
N MET A 581 -7.88 3.10 -26.19
CA MET A 581 -7.15 2.08 -26.96
C MET A 581 -7.57 0.64 -26.62
N GLU A 582 -7.81 0.35 -25.34
CA GLU A 582 -8.23 -0.98 -24.91
C GLU A 582 -9.72 -1.27 -25.20
N ASN A 583 -10.53 -0.24 -25.48
CA ASN A 583 -11.99 -0.32 -25.63
C ASN A 583 -12.54 0.15 -26.99
N MET A 584 -11.70 0.42 -27.99
CA MET A 584 -12.13 1.00 -29.27
C MET A 584 -13.27 0.24 -29.98
N ASN A 585 -13.31 -1.08 -29.81
CA ASN A 585 -14.33 -1.95 -30.43
C ASN A 585 -15.47 -2.34 -29.48
N ASN A 586 -15.58 -1.69 -28.32
CA ASN A 586 -16.62 -1.98 -27.34
C ASN A 586 -17.89 -1.17 -27.66
N GLU A 587 -19.00 -1.84 -27.95
CA GLU A 587 -20.28 -1.20 -28.31
C GLU A 587 -20.76 -0.21 -27.25
N LYS A 588 -20.60 -0.55 -25.96
CA LYS A 588 -20.97 0.36 -24.87
C LYS A 588 -20.08 1.59 -24.80
N PHE A 589 -18.81 1.47 -25.18
CA PHE A 589 -17.91 2.61 -25.24
C PHE A 589 -18.35 3.59 -26.34
N ILE A 590 -18.69 3.07 -27.53
CA ILE A 590 -19.24 3.84 -28.65
C ILE A 590 -20.58 4.49 -28.25
N GLN A 591 -21.44 3.76 -27.54
CA GLN A 591 -22.69 4.30 -27.00
C GLN A 591 -22.43 5.47 -26.04
N ALA A 592 -21.49 5.33 -25.11
CA ALA A 592 -21.16 6.38 -24.15
C ALA A 592 -20.65 7.64 -24.88
N GLN A 593 -19.81 7.49 -25.90
CA GLN A 593 -19.36 8.60 -26.75
C GLN A 593 -20.56 9.28 -27.44
N SER A 594 -21.46 8.50 -28.05
CA SER A 594 -22.66 9.05 -28.69
C SER A 594 -23.54 9.84 -27.72
N LEU A 595 -23.68 9.40 -26.45
CA LEU A 595 -24.43 10.12 -25.44
C LEU A 595 -23.77 11.46 -25.07
N THR A 596 -22.43 11.52 -25.02
CA THR A 596 -21.73 12.80 -24.81
C THR A 596 -21.94 13.77 -25.97
N GLU A 597 -21.98 13.30 -27.22
CA GLU A 597 -22.26 14.13 -28.40
C GLU A 597 -23.70 14.64 -28.40
N ILE A 598 -24.66 13.83 -27.96
CA ILE A 598 -26.06 14.26 -27.80
C ILE A 598 -26.14 15.36 -26.74
N PHE A 599 -25.46 15.19 -25.60
CA PHE A 599 -25.39 16.19 -24.56
C PHE A 599 -24.78 17.51 -25.08
N ASP A 600 -23.66 17.43 -25.81
CA ASP A 600 -22.99 18.59 -26.41
C ASP A 600 -23.91 19.34 -27.37
N LYS A 601 -24.62 18.63 -28.26
CA LYS A 601 -25.61 19.23 -29.17
C LYS A 601 -26.78 19.90 -28.44
N LYS A 602 -27.23 19.36 -27.29
CA LYS A 602 -28.34 19.89 -26.51
C LYS A 602 -27.95 21.10 -25.65
N HIS A 603 -26.75 21.10 -25.07
CA HIS A 603 -26.31 22.09 -24.08
C HIS A 603 -25.22 23.05 -24.58
N GLY A 604 -24.71 22.86 -25.80
CA GLY A 604 -23.69 23.70 -26.44
C GLY A 604 -22.28 23.54 -25.87
N ARG A 605 -22.06 22.50 -25.05
CA ARG A 605 -20.76 22.13 -24.47
C ARG A 605 -20.79 20.69 -23.98
N ARG A 606 -19.61 20.08 -23.85
CA ARG A 606 -19.42 18.75 -23.28
C ARG A 606 -19.91 18.64 -21.82
N PRO A 607 -20.33 17.44 -21.39
CA PRO A 607 -20.60 17.19 -19.98
C PRO A 607 -19.31 17.38 -19.18
N ARG A 608 -19.39 18.15 -18.10
CA ARG A 608 -18.23 18.58 -17.30
C ARG A 608 -18.31 18.06 -15.89
N ILE A 609 -17.28 17.32 -15.45
CA ILE A 609 -17.21 16.69 -14.14
C ILE A 609 -16.00 17.18 -13.35
N LEU A 610 -16.22 17.63 -12.11
CA LEU A 610 -15.17 17.81 -11.11
C LEU A 610 -15.01 16.50 -10.32
N ALA A 611 -13.97 15.74 -10.65
CA ALA A 611 -13.55 14.59 -9.89
C ALA A 611 -12.84 15.06 -8.61
N ALA A 612 -13.38 14.73 -7.43
CA ALA A 612 -12.95 15.29 -6.16
C ALA A 612 -12.60 14.25 -5.08
N LYS A 613 -11.57 14.57 -4.30
CA LYS A 613 -11.22 13.96 -3.01
C LYS A 613 -11.47 14.99 -1.92
N ILE A 614 -12.15 14.59 -0.84
CA ILE A 614 -12.50 15.49 0.28
C ILE A 614 -11.86 14.96 1.57
N GLY A 615 -11.37 15.87 2.41
CA GLY A 615 -10.72 15.49 3.68
C GLY A 615 -9.30 14.97 3.47
N GLN A 616 -8.80 14.13 4.36
CA GLN A 616 -7.40 13.65 4.28
C GLN A 616 -7.20 12.42 3.37
N ASP A 617 -8.23 12.00 2.64
CA ASP A 617 -8.21 10.79 1.80
C ASP A 617 -7.21 10.90 0.63
N GLY A 618 -6.13 10.12 0.72
CA GLY A 618 -5.06 10.07 -0.27
C GLY A 618 -5.25 9.02 -1.37
N HIS A 619 -6.32 8.21 -1.36
CA HIS A 619 -6.51 7.18 -2.37
C HIS A 619 -6.90 7.80 -3.71
N ASP A 620 -6.03 7.69 -4.72
CA ASP A 620 -6.24 8.34 -6.02
C ASP A 620 -6.37 7.40 -7.23
N ARG A 621 -6.11 6.09 -7.08
CA ARG A 621 -6.23 5.12 -8.19
C ARG A 621 -7.60 5.18 -8.89
N GLY A 622 -8.69 5.05 -8.12
CA GLY A 622 -10.05 5.01 -8.68
C GLY A 622 -10.43 6.31 -9.38
N ILE A 623 -10.21 7.46 -8.74
CA ILE A 623 -10.49 8.78 -9.32
C ILE A 623 -9.63 9.05 -10.58
N LYS A 624 -8.38 8.59 -10.62
CA LYS A 624 -7.51 8.73 -11.79
C LYS A 624 -7.98 7.90 -12.98
N ILE A 625 -8.38 6.65 -12.73
CA ILE A 625 -8.99 5.78 -13.74
C ILE A 625 -10.29 6.40 -14.27
N ILE A 626 -11.19 6.82 -13.38
CA ILE A 626 -12.43 7.49 -13.80
C ILE A 626 -12.14 8.74 -14.62
N ALA A 627 -11.20 9.57 -14.18
CA ALA A 627 -10.87 10.81 -14.88
C ALA A 627 -10.35 10.58 -16.31
N THR A 628 -9.39 9.65 -16.49
CA THR A 628 -8.87 9.32 -17.82
C THR A 628 -9.94 8.66 -18.69
N SER A 629 -10.71 7.70 -18.15
CA SER A 629 -11.75 7.01 -18.91
C SER A 629 -12.88 7.94 -19.33
N PHE A 630 -13.30 8.87 -18.47
CA PHE A 630 -14.36 9.82 -18.79
C PHE A 630 -13.87 10.85 -19.81
N SER A 631 -12.61 11.27 -19.72
CA SER A 631 -11.98 12.10 -20.75
C SER A 631 -11.94 11.40 -22.10
N ASP A 632 -11.55 10.12 -22.12
CA ASP A 632 -11.54 9.27 -23.31
C ASP A 632 -12.96 9.02 -23.90
N ILE A 633 -14.00 9.06 -23.06
CA ILE A 633 -15.42 8.95 -23.46
C ILE A 633 -15.97 10.28 -24.03
N GLY A 634 -15.39 11.43 -23.69
CA GLY A 634 -15.83 12.73 -24.20
C GLY A 634 -16.31 13.74 -23.16
N PHE A 635 -16.08 13.49 -21.87
CA PHE A 635 -16.30 14.49 -20.82
C PHE A 635 -15.16 15.52 -20.75
N ASP A 636 -15.49 16.74 -20.34
CA ASP A 636 -14.52 17.68 -19.79
C ASP A 636 -14.28 17.33 -18.32
N VAL A 637 -13.06 16.92 -17.98
CA VAL A 637 -12.75 16.41 -16.64
C VAL A 637 -11.78 17.33 -15.91
N ASP A 638 -12.23 17.90 -14.80
CA ASP A 638 -11.37 18.58 -13.83
C ASP A 638 -11.05 17.63 -12.68
N ILE A 639 -9.78 17.54 -12.27
CA ILE A 639 -9.40 16.82 -11.05
C ILE A 639 -9.06 17.84 -9.96
N ALA A 640 -9.83 17.85 -8.89
CA ALA A 640 -9.54 18.66 -7.72
C ALA A 640 -8.21 18.22 -7.08
N PRO A 641 -7.39 19.15 -6.57
CA PRO A 641 -6.21 18.78 -5.77
C PRO A 641 -6.58 17.86 -4.61
N LEU A 642 -5.62 17.10 -4.10
CA LEU A 642 -5.83 16.33 -2.87
C LEU A 642 -6.05 17.28 -1.67
N PHE A 643 -6.73 16.76 -0.65
CA PHE A 643 -6.89 17.39 0.66
C PHE A 643 -7.75 18.66 0.72
N GLN A 644 -8.69 18.77 -0.22
CA GLN A 644 -9.65 19.86 -0.26
C GLN A 644 -10.73 19.67 0.82
N THR A 645 -11.15 20.79 1.39
CA THR A 645 -12.32 20.87 2.26
C THR A 645 -13.60 20.88 1.41
N PRO A 646 -14.76 20.56 2.00
CA PRO A 646 -16.04 20.70 1.32
C PRO A 646 -16.27 22.10 0.72
N LYS A 647 -15.82 23.15 1.41
CA LYS A 647 -15.92 24.54 0.95
C LYS A 647 -15.05 24.82 -0.27
N GLU A 648 -13.81 24.33 -0.28
CA GLU A 648 -12.90 24.51 -1.41
C GLU A 648 -13.42 23.78 -2.66
N ILE A 649 -13.95 22.55 -2.51
CA ILE A 649 -14.58 21.82 -3.62
C ILE A 649 -15.82 22.53 -4.15
N ALA A 650 -16.72 23.02 -3.29
CA ALA A 650 -17.88 23.78 -3.72
C ALA A 650 -17.47 25.00 -4.54
N LYS A 651 -16.49 25.76 -4.05
CA LYS A 651 -15.98 26.95 -4.73
C LYS A 651 -15.39 26.60 -6.11
N GLN A 652 -14.54 25.57 -6.19
CA GLN A 652 -13.93 25.14 -7.45
C GLN A 652 -14.97 24.67 -8.46
N ALA A 653 -15.98 23.90 -8.03
CA ALA A 653 -17.06 23.42 -8.90
C ALA A 653 -17.85 24.57 -9.54
N ILE A 654 -18.09 25.63 -8.76
CA ILE A 654 -18.81 26.83 -9.20
C ILE A 654 -17.94 27.66 -10.15
N GLU A 655 -16.68 27.89 -9.81
CA GLU A 655 -15.73 28.63 -10.65
C GLU A 655 -15.51 27.97 -12.02
N ASN A 656 -15.52 26.63 -12.05
CA ASN A 656 -15.38 25.85 -13.28
C ASN A 656 -16.71 25.62 -14.02
N ASP A 657 -17.83 26.05 -13.44
CA ASP A 657 -19.19 25.77 -13.90
C ASP A 657 -19.42 24.30 -14.29
N THR A 658 -19.12 23.40 -13.35
CA THR A 658 -19.25 21.95 -13.58
C THR A 658 -20.70 21.49 -13.48
N HIS A 659 -21.07 20.52 -14.31
CA HIS A 659 -22.38 19.87 -14.23
C HIS A 659 -22.43 18.85 -13.09
N ILE A 660 -21.30 18.18 -12.84
CA ILE A 660 -21.19 17.07 -11.88
C ILE A 660 -20.03 17.30 -10.92
N ILE A 661 -20.24 17.00 -9.63
CA ILE A 661 -19.16 16.74 -8.69
C ILE A 661 -19.14 15.23 -8.41
N GLY A 662 -18.06 14.57 -8.85
CA GLY A 662 -17.83 13.15 -8.60
C GLY A 662 -16.92 12.94 -7.39
N ILE A 663 -17.49 12.53 -6.27
CA ILE A 663 -16.75 12.35 -5.01
C ILE A 663 -16.22 10.93 -4.93
N SER A 664 -14.90 10.77 -4.91
CA SER A 664 -14.25 9.48 -4.65
C SER A 664 -13.85 9.38 -3.17
N SER A 665 -14.56 8.57 -2.39
CA SER A 665 -14.37 8.41 -0.93
C SER A 665 -14.00 6.98 -0.56
N LEU A 666 -12.81 6.79 0.03
CA LEU A 666 -12.26 5.50 0.44
C LEU A 666 -11.79 5.51 1.92
N ALA A 667 -11.86 6.66 2.61
CA ALA A 667 -11.40 6.81 3.99
C ALA A 667 -12.52 6.82 5.05
N GLY A 668 -13.76 6.52 4.68
CA GLY A 668 -14.90 6.43 5.61
C GLY A 668 -15.47 7.77 6.10
N GLY A 669 -15.04 8.89 5.52
CA GLY A 669 -15.51 10.25 5.87
C GLY A 669 -16.83 10.67 5.19
N HIS A 670 -17.42 9.84 4.31
CA HIS A 670 -18.53 10.19 3.42
C HIS A 670 -19.77 10.74 4.13
N LYS A 671 -20.19 10.14 5.27
CA LYS A 671 -21.36 10.60 6.05
C LYS A 671 -21.17 11.97 6.69
N THR A 672 -19.94 12.49 6.72
CA THR A 672 -19.62 13.79 7.33
C THR A 672 -19.28 14.82 6.26
N LEU A 673 -18.44 14.45 5.30
CA LEU A 673 -17.87 15.37 4.32
C LEU A 673 -18.81 15.66 3.14
N ILE A 674 -19.59 14.67 2.68
CA ILE A 674 -20.53 14.86 1.55
C ILE A 674 -21.71 15.76 1.95
N PRO A 675 -22.38 15.56 3.10
CA PRO A 675 -23.43 16.49 3.56
C PRO A 675 -22.90 17.91 3.78
N ALA A 676 -21.66 18.05 4.27
CA ALA A 676 -21.02 19.35 4.41
C ALA A 676 -20.83 20.06 3.06
N LEU A 677 -20.44 19.33 2.00
CA LEU A 677 -20.31 19.87 0.65
C LEU A 677 -21.66 20.34 0.10
N ILE A 678 -22.70 19.51 0.25
CA ILE A 678 -24.07 19.84 -0.16
C ILE A 678 -24.55 21.13 0.53
N LYS A 679 -24.24 21.28 1.82
CA LYS A 679 -24.55 22.50 2.57
C LYS A 679 -23.81 23.72 2.03
N GLU A 680 -22.55 23.59 1.62
CA GLU A 680 -21.81 24.70 0.99
C GLU A 680 -22.43 25.09 -0.36
N LEU A 681 -22.79 24.14 -1.22
CA LEU A 681 -23.47 24.43 -2.50
C LEU A 681 -24.81 25.15 -2.31
N LYS A 682 -25.59 24.75 -1.29
CA LYS A 682 -26.82 25.44 -0.90
C LYS A 682 -26.58 26.92 -0.55
N LYS A 683 -25.48 27.24 0.15
CA LYS A 683 -25.14 28.64 0.48
C LYS A 683 -24.87 29.48 -0.77
N TYR A 684 -24.27 28.87 -1.80
CA TYR A 684 -23.98 29.53 -3.07
C TYR A 684 -25.13 29.45 -4.09
N LYS A 685 -26.28 28.89 -3.71
CA LYS A 685 -27.46 28.68 -4.59
C LYS A 685 -27.13 27.86 -5.84
N ARG A 686 -26.23 26.88 -5.72
CA ARG A 686 -25.81 25.98 -6.80
C ARG A 686 -26.21 24.53 -6.55
N GLN A 687 -27.46 24.33 -6.14
CA GLN A 687 -28.05 23.00 -5.94
C GLN A 687 -28.35 22.28 -7.26
N ASP A 688 -28.23 22.95 -8.40
CA ASP A 688 -28.31 22.40 -9.75
C ASP A 688 -27.16 21.43 -10.06
N ILE A 689 -25.99 21.61 -9.43
CA ILE A 689 -24.83 20.75 -9.66
C ILE A 689 -25.11 19.34 -9.11
N MET A 690 -25.08 18.34 -10.00
CA MET A 690 -25.30 16.94 -9.62
C MET A 690 -24.13 16.41 -8.78
N ILE A 691 -24.45 15.68 -7.71
CA ILE A 691 -23.44 15.04 -6.86
C ILE A 691 -23.58 13.53 -6.98
N ILE A 692 -22.49 12.87 -7.35
CA ILE A 692 -22.35 11.42 -7.32
C ILE A 692 -21.23 11.03 -6.36
N ALA A 693 -21.34 9.84 -5.77
CA ALA A 693 -20.33 9.31 -4.87
C ALA A 693 -19.81 7.96 -5.35
N GLY A 694 -18.54 7.67 -5.12
CA GLY A 694 -17.99 6.34 -5.35
C GLY A 694 -16.82 6.01 -4.44
N GLY A 695 -16.40 4.75 -4.46
CA GLY A 695 -15.36 4.21 -3.59
C GLY A 695 -15.90 3.26 -2.53
N VAL A 696 -15.21 3.14 -1.39
CA VAL A 696 -15.56 2.19 -0.32
C VAL A 696 -16.64 2.81 0.56
N ILE A 697 -17.90 2.64 0.12
CA ILE A 697 -19.09 3.10 0.84
C ILE A 697 -19.92 1.86 1.22
N PRO A 698 -20.14 1.59 2.52
CA PRO A 698 -21.00 0.48 2.94
C PRO A 698 -22.45 0.68 2.48
N GLU A 699 -23.12 -0.40 2.07
CA GLU A 699 -24.50 -0.32 1.55
C GLU A 699 -25.50 0.28 2.56
N LYS A 700 -25.29 0.04 3.85
CA LYS A 700 -26.10 0.63 4.93
C LYS A 700 -26.08 2.17 4.96
N ASP A 701 -25.07 2.79 4.35
CA ASP A 701 -24.94 4.24 4.30
C ASP A 701 -25.57 4.85 3.04
N TYR A 702 -26.01 4.03 2.07
CA TYR A 702 -26.51 4.51 0.78
C TYR A 702 -27.79 5.33 0.95
N GLU A 703 -28.77 4.81 1.70
CA GLU A 703 -30.04 5.50 1.92
C GLU A 703 -29.84 6.86 2.58
N HIS A 704 -28.90 6.97 3.51
CA HIS A 704 -28.56 8.25 4.14
C HIS A 704 -27.98 9.24 3.12
N LEU A 705 -27.02 8.82 2.30
CA LEU A 705 -26.40 9.68 1.30
C LEU A 705 -27.39 10.13 0.22
N LEU A 706 -28.28 9.24 -0.23
CA LEU A 706 -29.33 9.57 -1.19
C LEU A 706 -30.29 10.63 -0.62
N LYS A 707 -30.71 10.48 0.64
CA LYS A 707 -31.57 11.48 1.32
C LYS A 707 -30.88 12.85 1.49
N GLU A 708 -29.57 12.87 1.69
CA GLU A 708 -28.81 14.11 1.81
C GLU A 708 -28.68 14.87 0.47
N GLY A 709 -28.83 14.18 -0.66
CA GLY A 709 -28.83 14.77 -2.01
C GLY A 709 -27.81 14.18 -2.99
N VAL A 710 -27.17 13.06 -2.65
CA VAL A 710 -26.38 12.29 -3.63
C VAL A 710 -27.33 11.62 -4.62
N LYS A 711 -27.06 11.71 -5.92
CA LYS A 711 -27.91 11.12 -6.96
C LYS A 711 -27.64 9.64 -7.18
N GLN A 712 -26.36 9.27 -7.29
CA GLN A 712 -25.95 7.89 -7.59
C GLN A 712 -24.69 7.53 -6.79
N ILE A 713 -24.54 6.23 -6.48
CA ILE A 713 -23.44 5.69 -5.68
C ILE A 713 -22.78 4.51 -6.40
N PHE A 714 -21.48 4.61 -6.67
CA PHE A 714 -20.67 3.62 -7.41
C PHE A 714 -19.62 2.96 -6.51
N GLY A 715 -19.88 1.72 -6.08
CA GLY A 715 -19.01 0.96 -5.17
C GLY A 715 -17.87 0.20 -5.87
N PRO A 716 -17.05 -0.56 -5.12
CA PRO A 716 -16.02 -1.43 -5.72
C PRO A 716 -16.64 -2.47 -6.66
N GLY A 717 -16.03 -2.63 -7.84
CA GLY A 717 -16.51 -3.53 -8.91
C GLY A 717 -17.41 -2.86 -9.95
N THR A 718 -17.71 -1.56 -9.84
CA THR A 718 -18.41 -0.82 -10.89
C THR A 718 -17.62 -0.85 -12.21
N ILE A 719 -18.30 -1.21 -13.30
CA ILE A 719 -17.77 -1.11 -14.66
C ILE A 719 -17.83 0.37 -15.09
N VAL A 720 -16.69 0.91 -15.53
CA VAL A 720 -16.52 2.36 -15.77
C VAL A 720 -17.47 2.86 -16.87
N ILE A 721 -17.58 2.11 -17.98
CA ILE A 721 -18.43 2.51 -19.12
C ILE A 721 -19.91 2.52 -18.72
N ASP A 722 -20.35 1.53 -17.93
CA ASP A 722 -21.74 1.44 -17.47
C ASP A 722 -22.09 2.63 -16.55
N ALA A 723 -21.18 3.01 -15.66
CA ALA A 723 -21.35 4.19 -14.83
C ALA A 723 -21.43 5.48 -15.66
N ALA A 724 -20.59 5.64 -16.69
CA ALA A 724 -20.64 6.80 -17.56
C ALA A 724 -21.98 6.93 -18.30
N ILE A 725 -22.50 5.82 -18.85
CA ILE A 725 -23.82 5.78 -19.51
C ILE A 725 -24.93 6.15 -18.52
N GLN A 726 -24.91 5.58 -17.30
CA GLN A 726 -25.91 5.86 -16.27
C GLN A 726 -25.92 7.34 -15.86
N ILE A 727 -24.73 7.95 -15.73
CA ILE A 727 -24.57 9.37 -15.40
C ILE A 727 -25.07 10.27 -16.54
N LEU A 728 -24.75 9.93 -17.80
CA LEU A 728 -25.16 10.71 -18.97
C LEU A 728 -26.68 10.69 -19.17
N ASN A 729 -27.32 9.54 -18.98
CA ASN A 729 -28.77 9.44 -19.07
C ASN A 729 -29.46 10.32 -18.01
N GLU A 730 -29.00 10.27 -16.76
CA GLU A 730 -29.52 11.14 -15.69
C GLU A 730 -29.34 12.63 -16.04
N LEU A 731 -28.17 13.02 -16.56
CA LEU A 731 -27.91 14.40 -16.98
C LEU A 731 -28.80 14.85 -18.14
N LEU A 732 -29.17 13.96 -19.06
CA LEU A 732 -30.01 14.28 -20.21
C LEU A 732 -31.49 14.40 -19.86
N GLU A 733 -31.93 13.76 -18.77
CA GLU A 733 -33.28 13.86 -18.21
C GLU A 733 -33.52 15.16 -17.43
N THR A 734 -32.46 15.74 -16.85
CA THR A 734 -32.46 17.08 -16.25
C THR A 734 -32.33 18.18 -17.29
#